data_AF-F9Y410-F1
#
_entry.id   AF-F9Y410-F1
#
_cell.length_a   1.000
_cell.length_b   1.000
_cell.length_c   1.000
_cell.angle_alpha   90.00
_cell.angle_beta   90.00
_cell.angle_gamma   90.00
#
_symmetry.space_group_name_H-M   'P 1'
#
loop_
_entity.id
_entity.type
_entity.pdbx_description
1 polymer ?
#
loop_
_entity_poly.entity_id
_entity_poly.type
_entity_poly.pdbx_seq_one_letter_code
_entity_poly.pdbx_strand_id
1 'polypeptide(L)'
;MSDPIPDVPVKPARRSLTSRLSIVWLVPIIALIIAVGLAWQNYNDRGPLIEIVFDDASGVRANETELRYRDVGVGIVESVGFTDDLDQVVVSVRIDKAVAPYVDTGAQFWVVRPEVTTQGVTGLDTVLSGVYLQGLWDRTPGESENRFEGLPSAPLLATGQQGLRVLLRSSDQTLTGNSSIIYKGVEVGRVGPATVAADGQTVQAEAVIFAPHDALVTEATRFWNSSGFSVSLGPTGAALNFGSLATLISGGVTFDTFVSGAPLAQDGTAFDVFGDNSAARSSLFTRQDGQPVNLVAVFEGNVTGLAVGAAVELEGLRVGEVSGINGYFDTDRFGDDNLRLQAVLSIQPSRLGLEGDSSAMETLDYLQQQVREDGLRARLVTGSLLTGGLKVQLLRDADAVAAEIDMNAQPYPEVPATQSQITDAATTVEGTLARVNDLPIEELMQSAIGFLDNASTLVGSAQTQAIPGEVAALLGDVRNLTGAPEVQALPAQLGATMASITGAVEDLRAVMSDLRDADAAGRILEAVDQVQAVVTDVGTGLEGLPELLATVDELAQSWRDLPLEGVVTQAESFLATADSVLGDPRTRQLPADISSALDSLRAVLDEARDGSLIANANSALASASRAADQLATATDGLPALSAQVNALVVQAGGTLSSFDENASLMRDLRLALRQVNSAATAINDLARALERRPNSILFGR
;
A
#
# COMPACT_ATOMS: atom_id res chain seq x y z
N MET A 1 -118.49 64.61 42.59
CA MET A 1 -118.12 63.37 43.28
C MET A 1 -117.88 62.32 42.22
N SER A 2 -116.60 62.10 41.97
CA SER A 2 -116.03 61.00 41.21
C SER A 2 -115.97 59.77 42.10
N ASP A 3 -116.48 58.63 41.64
CA ASP A 3 -116.14 57.32 42.21
C ASP A 3 -115.72 56.39 41.05
N PRO A 4 -114.63 55.61 41.22
CA PRO A 4 -113.88 55.01 40.11
C PRO A 4 -114.39 53.62 39.73
N ILE A 5 -114.13 53.25 38.48
CA ILE A 5 -114.39 51.91 37.91
C ILE A 5 -113.23 50.97 38.32
N PRO A 6 -113.46 49.66 38.58
CA PRO A 6 -112.47 48.78 39.17
C PRO A 6 -111.35 48.38 38.21
N ASP A 7 -110.16 48.17 38.76
CA ASP A 7 -108.94 47.77 38.05
C ASP A 7 -108.98 46.28 37.65
N VAL A 8 -108.65 45.98 36.38
CA VAL A 8 -108.61 44.60 35.85
C VAL A 8 -107.14 44.13 35.81
N PRO A 9 -106.79 42.99 36.43
CA PRO A 9 -105.40 42.54 36.49
C PRO A 9 -104.92 41.99 35.14
N VAL A 10 -104.08 42.75 34.44
CA VAL A 10 -103.42 42.30 33.20
C VAL A 10 -102.15 41.52 33.57
N LYS A 11 -102.17 40.19 33.41
CA LYS A 11 -100.95 39.36 33.50
C LYS A 11 -100.08 39.61 32.26
N PRO A 12 -98.78 39.96 32.40
CA PRO A 12 -97.89 40.11 31.26
C PRO A 12 -97.65 38.75 30.58
N ALA A 13 -97.89 38.68 29.28
CA ALA A 13 -97.59 37.52 28.45
C ALA A 13 -96.08 37.23 28.52
N ARG A 14 -95.72 36.00 28.94
CA ARG A 14 -94.34 35.50 28.87
C ARG A 14 -93.91 35.49 27.41
N ARG A 15 -93.05 36.44 27.02
CA ARG A 15 -92.41 36.45 25.70
C ARG A 15 -91.47 35.23 25.60
N SER A 16 -91.63 34.47 24.52
CA SER A 16 -90.80 33.31 24.18
C SER A 16 -89.32 33.69 24.08
N LEU A 17 -88.44 32.86 24.65
CA LEU A 17 -86.98 33.04 24.62
C LEU A 17 -86.41 33.09 23.19
N THR A 18 -87.13 32.57 22.20
CA THR A 18 -86.72 32.57 20.78
C THR A 18 -86.78 33.94 20.12
N SER A 19 -87.50 34.93 20.67
CA SER A 19 -87.56 36.29 20.11
C SER A 19 -86.47 37.23 20.64
N ARG A 20 -85.52 36.72 21.45
CA ARG A 20 -84.38 37.49 22.01
C ARG A 20 -83.03 37.13 21.37
N LEU A 21 -82.99 36.09 20.53
CA LEU A 21 -81.79 35.73 19.76
C LEU A 21 -81.80 36.54 18.46
N SER A 22 -81.01 37.61 18.43
CA SER A 22 -80.76 38.38 17.21
C SER A 22 -80.02 37.52 16.19
N ILE A 23 -80.53 37.46 14.96
CA ILE A 23 -79.87 36.80 13.80
C ILE A 23 -78.42 37.27 13.62
N VAL A 24 -78.10 38.49 14.09
CA VAL A 24 -76.74 39.06 14.06
C VAL A 24 -75.71 38.20 14.82
N TRP A 25 -76.13 37.43 15.83
CA TRP A 25 -75.23 36.57 16.62
C TRP A 25 -74.95 35.21 15.95
N LEU A 26 -75.64 34.86 14.86
CA LEU A 26 -75.44 33.61 14.13
C LEU A 26 -74.11 33.59 13.37
N VAL A 27 -73.72 34.74 12.79
CA VAL A 27 -72.49 34.90 12.00
C VAL A 27 -71.21 34.57 12.79
N PRO A 28 -70.97 35.15 13.99
CA PRO A 28 -69.77 34.82 14.77
C PRO A 28 -69.74 33.37 15.28
N ILE A 29 -70.89 32.76 15.58
CA ILE A 29 -70.94 31.33 15.95
C ILE A 29 -70.55 30.45 14.77
N ILE A 30 -71.08 30.72 13.56
CA ILE A 30 -70.71 29.97 12.36
C ILE A 30 -69.23 30.14 12.05
N ALA A 31 -68.70 31.36 12.16
CA ALA A 31 -67.27 31.62 11.97
C ALA A 31 -66.41 30.84 12.99
N LEU A 32 -66.83 30.76 14.26
CA LEU A 32 -66.16 29.96 15.29
C LEU A 32 -66.19 28.47 14.95
N ILE A 33 -67.32 27.93 14.51
CA ILE A 33 -67.44 26.52 14.11
C ILE A 33 -66.53 26.21 12.92
N ILE A 34 -66.48 27.10 11.93
CA ILE A 34 -65.56 26.96 10.78
C ILE A 34 -64.11 27.02 11.25
N ALA A 35 -63.75 27.98 12.13
CA ALA A 35 -62.40 28.10 12.66
C ALA A 35 -61.97 26.86 13.47
N VAL A 36 -62.85 26.35 14.34
CA VAL A 36 -62.61 25.11 15.09
C VAL A 36 -62.53 23.92 14.14
N GLY A 37 -63.38 23.86 13.12
CA GLY A 37 -63.35 22.81 12.09
C GLY A 37 -62.04 22.81 11.30
N LEU A 38 -61.58 23.98 10.86
CA LEU A 38 -60.29 24.14 10.18
C LEU A 38 -59.11 23.83 11.10
N ALA A 39 -59.18 24.22 12.37
CA ALA A 39 -58.16 23.90 13.36
C ALA A 39 -58.08 22.38 13.62
N TRP A 40 -59.23 21.71 13.74
CA TRP A 40 -59.31 20.26 13.91
C TRP A 40 -58.83 19.51 12.67
N GLN A 41 -59.23 19.96 11.48
CA GLN A 41 -58.76 19.39 10.23
C GLN A 41 -57.24 19.53 10.10
N ASN A 42 -56.69 20.72 10.35
CA ASN A 42 -55.24 20.96 10.35
C ASN A 42 -54.52 20.11 11.40
N TYR A 43 -55.11 19.89 12.57
CA TYR A 43 -54.52 19.02 13.60
C TYR A 43 -54.53 17.54 13.18
N ASN A 44 -55.61 17.07 12.56
CA ASN A 44 -55.77 15.67 12.17
C ASN A 44 -55.05 15.33 10.85
N ASP A 45 -54.75 16.33 10.02
CA ASP A 45 -53.97 16.19 8.79
C ASP A 45 -52.47 16.15 9.06
N ARG A 46 -52.01 16.61 10.23
CA ARG A 46 -50.62 16.44 10.67
C ARG A 46 -50.34 14.96 10.96
N GLY A 47 -49.20 14.46 10.50
CA GLY A 47 -48.72 13.16 10.91
C GLY A 47 -48.10 13.18 12.32
N PRO A 48 -47.77 11.99 12.85
CA PRO A 48 -47.27 11.83 14.20
C PRO A 48 -45.90 12.48 14.38
N LEU A 49 -45.61 12.86 15.63
CA LEU A 49 -44.32 13.34 16.06
C LEU A 49 -43.56 12.17 16.67
N ILE A 50 -42.35 11.91 16.19
CA ILE A 50 -41.42 10.95 16.78
C ILE A 50 -40.22 11.66 17.37
N GLU A 51 -39.56 11.03 18.34
CA GLU A 51 -38.32 11.49 18.95
C GLU A 51 -37.21 10.53 18.58
N ILE A 52 -36.11 11.04 18.04
CA ILE A 52 -34.92 10.26 17.70
C ILE A 52 -33.77 10.79 18.55
N VAL A 53 -33.14 9.90 19.32
CA VAL A 53 -32.07 10.24 20.24
C VAL A 53 -30.73 9.92 19.60
N PHE A 54 -29.87 10.92 19.47
CA PHE A 54 -28.52 10.78 18.91
C PHE A 54 -27.47 11.19 19.94
N ASP A 55 -26.30 10.55 19.91
CA ASP A 55 -25.14 11.04 20.66
C ASP A 55 -24.61 12.36 20.06
N ASP A 56 -24.70 12.51 18.73
CA ASP A 56 -24.34 13.72 18.00
C ASP A 56 -25.34 13.99 16.86
N ALA A 57 -25.94 15.18 16.86
CA ALA A 57 -26.82 15.66 15.80
C ALA A 57 -26.29 16.95 15.12
N SER A 58 -24.96 17.11 15.08
CA SER A 58 -24.30 18.27 14.48
C SER A 58 -24.82 18.58 13.07
N GLY A 59 -25.26 19.82 12.87
CA GLY A 59 -25.78 20.31 11.60
C GLY A 59 -27.29 20.11 11.39
N VAL A 60 -27.96 19.33 12.25
CA VAL A 60 -29.42 19.21 12.25
C VAL A 60 -30.07 20.48 12.78
N ARG A 61 -31.05 21.02 12.07
CA ARG A 61 -31.76 22.26 12.41
C ARG A 61 -33.27 22.10 12.36
N ALA A 62 -33.93 22.70 13.35
CA ALA A 62 -35.38 22.76 13.43
C ALA A 62 -35.99 23.52 12.24
N ASN A 63 -37.02 22.93 11.63
CA ASN A 63 -37.77 23.41 10.46
C ASN A 63 -36.95 23.57 9.18
N GLU A 64 -35.76 22.98 9.11
CA GLU A 64 -34.87 23.03 7.95
C GLU A 64 -34.40 21.63 7.53
N THR A 65 -34.05 20.77 8.50
CA THR A 65 -33.64 19.40 8.23
C THR A 65 -34.85 18.51 7.91
N GLU A 66 -34.79 17.82 6.78
CA GLU A 66 -35.78 16.84 6.34
C GLU A 66 -35.42 15.43 6.83
N LEU A 67 -36.44 14.62 7.12
CA LEU A 67 -36.32 13.17 7.21
C LEU A 67 -36.59 12.57 5.84
N ARG A 68 -35.67 11.75 5.34
CA ARG A 68 -35.75 11.13 4.02
C ARG A 68 -35.86 9.61 4.12
N TYR A 69 -36.60 9.02 3.20
CA TYR A 69 -36.65 7.58 2.96
C TYR A 69 -36.40 7.33 1.47
N ARG A 70 -35.33 6.60 1.14
CA ARG A 70 -34.91 6.37 -0.26
C ARG A 70 -34.79 7.68 -1.05
N ASP A 71 -34.11 8.66 -0.47
CA ASP A 71 -33.90 10.01 -1.03
C ASP A 71 -35.18 10.86 -1.21
N VAL A 72 -36.33 10.43 -0.70
CA VAL A 72 -37.59 11.18 -0.73
C VAL A 72 -37.88 11.76 0.66
N GLY A 73 -38.17 13.05 0.74
CA GLY A 73 -38.61 13.70 1.98
C GLY A 73 -39.95 13.14 2.46
N VAL A 74 -39.97 12.62 3.69
CA VAL A 74 -41.12 11.98 4.34
C VAL A 74 -41.40 12.54 5.74
N GLY A 75 -40.71 13.63 6.11
CA GLY A 75 -40.89 14.32 7.37
C GLY A 75 -39.95 15.51 7.52
N ILE A 76 -40.16 16.29 8.57
CA ILE A 76 -39.34 17.47 8.90
C ILE A 76 -39.03 17.52 10.38
N VAL A 77 -37.82 17.94 10.73
CA VAL A 77 -37.43 18.18 12.12
C VAL A 77 -38.19 19.40 12.66
N GLU A 78 -38.90 19.25 13.77
CA GLU A 78 -39.61 20.35 14.41
C GLU A 78 -38.79 21.04 15.50
N SER A 79 -38.05 20.25 16.27
CA SER A 79 -37.23 20.73 17.38
C SER A 79 -36.00 19.85 17.59
N VAL A 80 -34.93 20.49 18.07
CA VAL A 80 -33.71 19.83 18.51
C VAL A 80 -33.47 20.30 19.94
N GLY A 81 -33.31 19.36 20.87
CA GLY A 81 -33.04 19.62 22.27
C GLY A 81 -32.04 18.62 22.82
N PHE A 82 -31.84 18.64 24.14
CA PHE A 82 -31.00 17.67 24.83
C PHE A 82 -31.87 16.81 25.76
N THR A 83 -31.36 15.65 26.12
CA THR A 83 -31.89 14.86 27.24
C THR A 83 -31.75 15.64 28.56
N ASP A 84 -32.48 15.23 29.60
CA ASP A 84 -32.49 15.92 30.90
C ASP A 84 -31.10 15.97 31.58
N ASP A 85 -30.25 14.98 31.28
CA ASP A 85 -28.85 14.87 31.72
C ASP A 85 -27.86 15.63 30.81
N LEU A 86 -28.31 16.14 29.66
CA LEU A 86 -27.52 16.81 28.63
C LEU A 86 -26.51 15.92 27.89
N ASP A 87 -26.55 14.60 28.08
CA ASP A 87 -25.60 13.67 27.46
C ASP A 87 -25.91 13.37 25.99
N GLN A 88 -27.19 13.44 25.59
CA GLN A 88 -27.64 13.10 24.24
C GLN A 88 -28.54 14.20 23.64
N VAL A 89 -28.65 14.20 22.31
CA VAL A 89 -29.48 15.13 21.55
C VAL A 89 -30.80 14.45 21.17
N VAL A 90 -31.92 15.08 21.53
CA VAL A 90 -33.26 14.62 21.16
C VAL A 90 -33.75 15.44 19.98
N VAL A 91 -34.01 14.76 18.87
CA VAL A 91 -34.52 15.36 17.63
C VAL A 91 -35.98 14.95 17.44
N SER A 92 -36.89 15.90 17.52
CA SER A 92 -38.32 15.66 17.30
C SER A 92 -38.65 15.85 15.82
N VAL A 93 -39.13 14.80 15.16
CA VAL A 93 -39.42 14.78 13.72
C VAL A 93 -40.89 14.52 13.49
N ARG A 94 -41.56 15.41 12.73
CA ARG A 94 -42.93 15.17 12.28
C ARG A 94 -42.89 14.37 10.99
N ILE A 95 -43.46 13.17 11.02
CA ILE A 95 -43.52 12.26 9.87
C ILE A 95 -44.80 12.52 9.08
N ASP A 96 -44.75 12.30 7.77
CA ASP A 96 -45.93 12.28 6.93
C ASP A 96 -46.89 11.15 7.30
N LYS A 97 -48.18 11.48 7.36
CA LYS A 97 -49.25 10.53 7.73
C LYS A 97 -49.33 9.29 6.83
N ALA A 98 -48.89 9.41 5.57
CA ALA A 98 -48.86 8.29 4.61
C ALA A 98 -47.78 7.26 4.93
N VAL A 99 -46.70 7.68 5.60
CA VAL A 99 -45.52 6.86 5.90
C VAL A 99 -45.52 6.36 7.35
N ALA A 100 -46.17 7.10 8.25
CA ALA A 100 -46.30 6.77 9.66
C ALA A 100 -46.62 5.30 9.99
N PRO A 101 -47.52 4.58 9.28
CA PRO A 101 -47.81 3.18 9.60
C PRO A 101 -46.64 2.21 9.37
N TYR A 102 -45.62 2.60 8.59
CA TYR A 102 -44.46 1.78 8.28
C TYR A 102 -43.25 2.08 9.18
N VAL A 103 -43.33 3.16 9.97
CA VAL A 103 -42.28 3.54 10.92
C VAL A 103 -42.60 2.83 12.24
N ASP A 104 -42.18 1.57 12.32
CA ASP A 104 -42.38 0.69 13.46
C ASP A 104 -41.08 0.50 14.26
N THR A 105 -41.09 -0.41 15.24
CA THR A 105 -39.93 -0.74 16.08
C THR A 105 -38.67 -1.19 15.31
N GLY A 106 -38.80 -1.57 14.03
CA GLY A 106 -37.68 -1.93 13.17
C GLY A 106 -37.04 -0.73 12.44
N ALA A 107 -37.61 0.47 12.59
CA ALA A 107 -37.13 1.67 11.92
C ALA A 107 -35.79 2.15 12.51
N GLN A 108 -34.84 2.41 11.61
CA GLN A 108 -33.51 2.91 11.95
C GLN A 108 -33.30 4.29 11.35
N PHE A 109 -32.60 5.16 12.07
CA PHE A 109 -32.36 6.54 11.67
C PHE A 109 -30.89 6.91 11.84
N TRP A 110 -30.31 7.66 10.90
CA TRP A 110 -28.98 8.25 11.05
C TRP A 110 -28.91 9.63 10.41
N VAL A 111 -27.93 10.42 10.81
CA VAL A 111 -27.65 11.74 10.23
C VAL A 111 -26.75 11.56 9.02
N VAL A 112 -27.12 12.14 7.86
CA VAL A 112 -26.26 12.19 6.68
C VAL A 112 -25.66 13.58 6.56
N ARG A 113 -24.32 13.63 6.54
CA ARG A 113 -23.52 14.86 6.53
C ARG A 113 -22.33 14.71 5.57
N PRO A 114 -21.69 15.81 5.13
CA PRO A 114 -20.55 15.72 4.24
C PRO A 114 -19.35 15.24 5.05
N GLU A 115 -18.74 14.14 4.63
CA GLU A 115 -17.57 13.58 5.29
C GLU A 115 -16.37 13.60 4.34
N VAL A 116 -15.25 14.13 4.84
CA VAL A 116 -13.96 14.12 4.15
C VAL A 116 -13.09 13.08 4.84
N THR A 117 -12.81 12.01 4.12
CA THR A 117 -11.91 10.94 4.57
C THR A 117 -10.66 10.93 3.71
N THR A 118 -9.62 10.22 4.18
CA THR A 118 -8.43 9.95 3.37
C THR A 118 -8.73 9.10 2.12
N GLN A 119 -9.90 8.44 2.08
CA GLN A 119 -10.34 7.56 1.00
C GLN A 119 -11.24 8.26 -0.03
N GLY A 120 -11.76 9.46 0.28
CA GLY A 120 -12.66 10.20 -0.60
C GLY A 120 -13.61 11.14 0.14
N VAL A 121 -14.51 11.76 -0.62
CA VAL A 121 -15.55 12.66 -0.09
C VAL A 121 -16.92 12.03 -0.30
N THR A 122 -17.67 11.83 0.78
CA THR A 122 -19.05 11.34 0.77
C THR A 122 -20.02 12.45 1.18
N GLY A 123 -21.29 12.29 0.87
CA GLY A 123 -22.32 13.27 1.26
C GLY A 123 -22.22 14.61 0.54
N LEU A 124 -21.65 14.67 -0.68
CA LEU A 124 -21.52 15.93 -1.45
C LEU A 124 -22.87 16.62 -1.74
N ASP A 125 -23.95 15.85 -1.79
CA ASP A 125 -25.33 16.34 -1.88
C ASP A 125 -25.71 17.25 -0.71
N THR A 126 -25.15 17.00 0.48
CA THR A 126 -25.40 17.81 1.69
C THR A 126 -24.67 19.17 1.67
N VAL A 127 -23.65 19.34 0.82
CA VAL A 127 -22.93 20.63 0.71
C VAL A 127 -23.86 21.73 0.20
N LEU A 128 -24.80 21.37 -0.69
CA LEU A 128 -25.80 22.29 -1.22
C LEU A 128 -27.15 22.16 -0.52
N SER A 129 -27.60 20.94 -0.21
CA SER A 129 -28.94 20.69 0.35
C SER A 129 -29.00 20.71 1.88
N GLY A 130 -27.86 20.79 2.56
CA GLY A 130 -27.77 20.73 4.02
C GLY A 130 -27.77 19.29 4.56
N VAL A 131 -27.54 19.16 5.87
CA VAL A 131 -27.63 17.90 6.62
C VAL A 131 -29.08 17.43 6.65
N TYR A 132 -29.31 16.13 6.43
CA TYR A 132 -30.63 15.51 6.52
C TYR A 132 -30.59 14.24 7.38
N LEU A 133 -31.77 13.81 7.84
CA LEU A 133 -31.95 12.54 8.52
C LEU A 133 -32.35 11.50 7.49
N GLN A 134 -31.73 10.33 7.51
CA GLN A 134 -32.10 9.20 6.67
C GLN A 134 -32.77 8.15 7.54
N GLY A 135 -33.95 7.70 7.11
CA GLY A 135 -34.72 6.64 7.74
C GLY A 135 -34.69 5.35 6.91
N LEU A 136 -34.80 4.23 7.61
CA LEU A 136 -34.77 2.88 7.06
C LEU A 136 -35.79 1.98 7.77
N TRP A 137 -36.78 1.48 7.03
CA TRP A 137 -37.82 0.54 7.50
C TRP A 137 -38.32 -0.30 6.33
N ASP A 138 -39.03 -1.39 6.63
CA ASP A 138 -39.55 -2.33 5.63
C ASP A 138 -40.85 -1.84 4.96
N ARG A 139 -41.59 -2.74 4.31
CA ARG A 139 -42.86 -2.40 3.62
C ARG A 139 -44.09 -2.91 4.36
N THR A 140 -43.92 -3.48 5.53
CA THR A 140 -44.94 -4.12 6.32
C THR A 140 -45.27 -3.23 7.51
N PRO A 141 -46.51 -2.74 7.65
CA PRO A 141 -46.89 -1.98 8.84
C PRO A 141 -46.75 -2.82 10.11
N GLY A 142 -46.06 -2.30 11.11
CA GLY A 142 -45.79 -2.95 12.39
C GLY A 142 -46.37 -2.23 13.60
N GLU A 143 -45.79 -2.49 14.77
CA GLU A 143 -46.16 -1.84 16.03
C GLU A 143 -45.66 -0.38 16.04
N SER A 144 -46.55 0.56 16.35
CA SER A 144 -46.20 1.98 16.36
C SER A 144 -45.27 2.31 17.51
N GLU A 145 -44.12 2.90 17.19
CA GLU A 145 -43.17 3.43 18.16
C GLU A 145 -42.96 4.93 17.92
N ASN A 146 -42.79 5.69 19.01
CA ASN A 146 -42.63 7.15 18.94
C ASN A 146 -41.24 7.61 19.39
N ARG A 147 -40.40 6.72 19.92
CA ARG A 147 -39.06 7.06 20.41
C ARG A 147 -38.06 6.07 19.85
N PHE A 148 -37.04 6.57 19.18
CA PHE A 148 -36.04 5.78 18.47
C PHE A 148 -34.64 6.15 18.91
N GLU A 149 -33.74 5.17 18.83
CA GLU A 149 -32.31 5.39 18.97
C GLU A 149 -31.71 5.64 17.59
N GLY A 150 -30.97 6.73 17.48
CA GLY A 150 -30.28 7.14 16.29
C GLY A 150 -28.94 6.42 16.15
N LEU A 151 -28.70 5.84 14.98
CA LEU A 151 -27.44 5.19 14.67
C LEU A 151 -26.35 6.25 14.40
N PRO A 152 -25.10 5.98 14.83
CA PRO A 152 -23.98 6.89 14.61
C PRO A 152 -23.55 6.97 13.14
N SER A 153 -23.84 5.93 12.35
CA SER A 153 -23.53 5.83 10.93
C SER A 153 -24.55 4.99 10.19
N ALA A 154 -24.54 5.07 8.86
CA ALA A 154 -25.40 4.24 8.02
C ALA A 154 -25.15 2.74 8.28
N PRO A 155 -26.21 1.91 8.33
CA PRO A 155 -26.07 0.46 8.45
C PRO A 155 -25.42 -0.13 7.19
N LEU A 156 -24.67 -1.22 7.36
CA LEU A 156 -23.93 -1.87 6.26
C LEU A 156 -24.82 -2.49 5.19
N LEU A 157 -26.07 -2.79 5.53
CA LEU A 157 -27.10 -3.32 4.62
C LEU A 157 -28.24 -2.32 4.48
N ALA A 158 -28.58 -1.97 3.24
CA ALA A 158 -29.79 -1.20 2.95
C ALA A 158 -31.07 -2.04 3.12
N THR A 159 -32.25 -1.40 3.18
CA THR A 159 -33.54 -2.10 3.33
C THR A 159 -33.75 -3.10 2.20
N GLY A 160 -33.93 -4.36 2.57
CA GLY A 160 -34.19 -5.44 1.63
C GLY A 160 -32.95 -5.94 0.87
N GLN A 161 -31.77 -5.41 1.20
CA GLN A 161 -30.50 -5.97 0.75
C GLN A 161 -30.13 -7.15 1.67
N GLN A 162 -29.86 -8.30 1.07
CA GLN A 162 -29.42 -9.49 1.79
C GLN A 162 -27.90 -9.65 1.64
N GLY A 163 -27.27 -10.31 2.61
CA GLY A 163 -25.84 -10.59 2.60
C GLY A 163 -25.39 -11.30 3.87
N LEU A 164 -24.21 -11.91 3.79
CA LEU A 164 -23.54 -12.59 4.89
C LEU A 164 -22.81 -11.56 5.76
N ARG A 165 -23.08 -11.55 7.07
CA ARG A 165 -22.38 -10.71 8.03
C ARG A 165 -21.21 -11.47 8.64
N VAL A 166 -20.01 -10.92 8.57
CA VAL A 166 -18.80 -11.53 9.11
C VAL A 166 -18.06 -10.53 9.98
N LEU A 167 -17.22 -11.04 10.88
CA LEU A 167 -16.30 -10.22 11.66
C LEU A 167 -14.90 -10.34 11.06
N LEU A 168 -14.32 -9.23 10.62
CA LEU A 168 -12.94 -9.20 10.14
C LEU A 168 -12.02 -8.75 11.28
N ARG A 169 -10.89 -9.44 11.46
CA ARG A 169 -9.88 -9.14 12.49
C ARG A 169 -8.50 -9.01 11.88
N SER A 170 -7.67 -8.11 12.40
CA SER A 170 -6.28 -7.96 12.00
C SER A 170 -5.40 -7.70 13.23
N SER A 171 -4.31 -8.46 13.35
CA SER A 171 -3.24 -8.22 14.34
C SER A 171 -2.20 -7.20 13.86
N ASP A 172 -2.12 -6.98 12.55
CA ASP A 172 -1.01 -6.28 11.91
C ASP A 172 -1.39 -4.84 11.50
N GLN A 173 -2.47 -4.30 12.09
CA GLN A 173 -2.99 -2.94 11.85
C GLN A 173 -3.33 -2.65 10.37
N THR A 174 -3.58 -3.69 9.58
CA THR A 174 -3.82 -3.59 8.13
C THR A 174 -5.30 -3.44 7.76
N LEU A 175 -6.20 -3.46 8.74
CA LEU A 175 -7.65 -3.36 8.49
C LEU A 175 -8.08 -1.90 8.46
N THR A 176 -8.37 -1.38 7.28
CA THR A 176 -8.96 -0.05 7.11
C THR A 176 -10.48 -0.16 7.25
N GLY A 177 -11.06 0.54 8.23
CA GLY A 177 -12.51 0.67 8.37
C GLY A 177 -13.14 1.38 7.17
N ASN A 178 -14.45 1.19 6.99
CA ASN A 178 -15.25 1.81 5.92
C ASN A 178 -14.73 1.51 4.49
N SER A 179 -14.07 0.37 4.30
CA SER A 179 -13.48 -0.03 3.02
C SER A 179 -14.37 -0.99 2.23
N SER A 180 -14.20 -1.05 0.90
CA SER A 180 -14.93 -2.00 0.06
C SER A 180 -14.30 -3.38 0.11
N ILE A 181 -15.14 -4.42 0.05
CA ILE A 181 -14.71 -5.81 -0.18
C ILE A 181 -14.78 -6.07 -1.67
N ILE A 182 -13.63 -6.32 -2.28
CA ILE A 182 -13.49 -6.54 -3.72
C ILE A 182 -13.20 -8.01 -3.98
N TYR A 183 -13.90 -8.61 -4.93
CA TYR A 183 -13.60 -9.95 -5.43
C TYR A 183 -13.43 -9.91 -6.94
N LYS A 184 -12.25 -10.31 -7.44
CA LYS A 184 -11.90 -10.29 -8.87
C LYS A 184 -12.19 -8.95 -9.58
N GLY A 185 -11.99 -7.84 -8.86
CA GLY A 185 -12.20 -6.48 -9.37
C GLY A 185 -13.63 -5.94 -9.27
N VAL A 186 -14.55 -6.68 -8.64
CA VAL A 186 -15.94 -6.26 -8.43
C VAL A 186 -16.18 -6.01 -6.93
N GLU A 187 -16.85 -4.91 -6.58
CA GLU A 187 -17.32 -4.66 -5.22
C GLU A 187 -18.43 -5.66 -4.88
N VAL A 188 -18.15 -6.54 -3.92
CA VAL A 188 -19.05 -7.60 -3.49
C VAL A 188 -19.51 -7.43 -2.04
N GLY A 189 -18.98 -6.43 -1.33
CA GLY A 189 -19.30 -6.19 0.06
C GLY A 189 -18.65 -4.93 0.60
N ARG A 190 -18.86 -4.67 1.88
CA ARG A 190 -18.30 -3.51 2.60
C ARG A 190 -17.88 -3.88 4.01
N VAL A 191 -16.80 -3.26 4.46
CA VAL A 191 -16.30 -3.30 5.82
C VAL A 191 -16.83 -2.07 6.53
N GLY A 192 -17.38 -2.24 7.72
CA GLY A 192 -17.83 -1.16 8.58
C GLY A 192 -16.70 -0.45 9.32
N PRO A 193 -17.04 0.37 10.32
CA PRO A 193 -16.04 1.04 11.13
C PRO A 193 -15.18 0.03 11.89
N ALA A 194 -13.87 0.29 11.92
CA ALA A 194 -12.92 -0.53 12.65
C ALA A 194 -12.82 -0.07 14.11
N THR A 195 -12.77 -1.03 15.02
CA THR A 195 -12.64 -0.82 16.47
C THR A 195 -11.50 -1.65 17.02
N VAL A 196 -10.85 -1.18 18.08
CA VAL A 196 -9.85 -1.98 18.79
C VAL A 196 -10.60 -2.96 19.69
N ALA A 197 -10.28 -4.25 19.57
CA ALA A 197 -10.87 -5.27 20.42
C ALA A 197 -10.44 -5.10 21.88
N ALA A 198 -11.14 -5.76 22.80
CA ALA A 198 -10.90 -5.63 24.24
C ALA A 198 -9.49 -6.08 24.68
N ASP A 199 -8.78 -6.86 23.85
CA ASP A 199 -7.41 -7.28 24.09
C ASP A 199 -6.37 -6.17 23.85
N GLY A 200 -6.76 -5.06 23.20
CA GLY A 200 -5.88 -3.95 22.84
C GLY A 200 -4.84 -4.28 21.76
N GLN A 201 -4.86 -5.49 21.21
CA GLN A 201 -3.86 -5.99 20.24
C GLN A 201 -4.47 -6.27 18.87
N THR A 202 -5.78 -6.53 18.80
CA THR A 202 -6.46 -6.81 17.54
C THR A 202 -7.40 -5.68 17.16
N VAL A 203 -7.40 -5.34 15.87
CA VAL A 203 -8.40 -4.44 15.27
C VAL A 203 -9.48 -5.31 14.64
N GLN A 204 -10.73 -5.02 14.92
CA GLN A 204 -11.88 -5.75 14.38
C GLN A 204 -12.89 -4.82 13.72
N ALA A 205 -13.54 -5.29 12.66
CA ALA A 205 -14.63 -4.57 12.00
C ALA A 205 -15.69 -5.57 11.56
N GLU A 206 -16.96 -5.21 11.75
CA GLU A 206 -18.05 -5.93 11.08
C GLU A 206 -17.97 -5.69 9.58
N ALA A 207 -18.31 -6.70 8.79
CA ALA A 207 -18.27 -6.64 7.36
C ALA A 207 -19.45 -7.41 6.78
N VAL A 208 -19.92 -6.99 5.62
CA VAL A 208 -21.03 -7.63 4.92
C VAL A 208 -20.63 -7.96 3.50
N ILE A 209 -20.86 -9.21 3.10
CA ILE A 209 -20.76 -9.67 1.72
C ILE A 209 -22.16 -9.75 1.15
N PHE A 210 -22.45 -8.96 0.11
CA PHE A 210 -23.78 -8.83 -0.47
C PHE A 210 -24.19 -10.09 -1.25
N ALA A 211 -25.46 -10.49 -1.13
CA ALA A 211 -26.04 -11.51 -1.99
C ALA A 211 -26.02 -11.06 -3.47
N PRO A 212 -25.69 -11.94 -4.44
CA PRO A 212 -25.49 -13.39 -4.31
C PRO A 212 -24.03 -13.83 -4.07
N HIS A 213 -23.13 -12.90 -3.73
CA HIS A 213 -21.70 -13.19 -3.55
C HIS A 213 -21.36 -13.80 -2.19
N ASP A 214 -22.30 -13.76 -1.24
CA ASP A 214 -22.26 -14.47 0.04
C ASP A 214 -21.98 -15.97 -0.15
N ALA A 215 -22.51 -16.58 -1.21
CA ALA A 215 -22.27 -17.98 -1.57
C ALA A 215 -20.82 -18.30 -1.97
N LEU A 216 -19.95 -17.30 -2.14
CA LEU A 216 -18.52 -17.48 -2.44
C LEU A 216 -17.67 -17.67 -1.17
N VAL A 217 -18.24 -17.35 -0.01
CA VAL A 217 -17.54 -17.36 1.28
C VAL A 217 -17.83 -18.64 2.04
N THR A 218 -16.76 -19.33 2.42
CA THR A 218 -16.76 -20.57 3.21
C THR A 218 -15.93 -20.37 4.47
N GLU A 219 -16.00 -21.31 5.41
CA GLU A 219 -15.12 -21.29 6.59
C GLU A 219 -13.62 -21.37 6.24
N ALA A 220 -13.28 -21.86 5.03
CA ALA A 220 -11.91 -21.92 4.52
C ALA A 220 -11.47 -20.66 3.74
N THR A 221 -12.36 -19.67 3.57
CA THR A 221 -12.04 -18.42 2.89
C THR A 221 -11.02 -17.62 3.68
N ARG A 222 -10.07 -16.98 2.98
CA ARG A 222 -9.07 -16.10 3.59
C ARG A 222 -9.18 -14.71 3.00
N PHE A 223 -9.11 -13.71 3.87
CA PHE A 223 -9.19 -12.30 3.52
C PHE A 223 -7.81 -11.67 3.63
N TRP A 224 -7.45 -10.76 2.73
CA TRP A 224 -6.23 -9.99 2.85
C TRP A 224 -6.41 -8.58 2.31
N ASN A 225 -5.51 -7.70 2.72
CA ASN A 225 -5.51 -6.33 2.25
C ASN A 225 -5.06 -6.26 0.78
N SER A 226 -5.87 -5.65 -0.07
CA SER A 226 -5.56 -5.39 -1.49
C SER A 226 -4.85 -4.04 -1.71
N SER A 227 -4.71 -3.24 -0.65
CA SER A 227 -4.13 -1.90 -0.64
C SER A 227 -2.61 -2.00 -0.57
N GLY A 228 -1.93 -1.85 -1.71
CA GLY A 228 -0.49 -1.74 -1.74
C GLY A 228 0.15 -2.19 -3.04
N PHE A 229 1.38 -1.75 -3.24
CA PHE A 229 2.33 -2.38 -4.15
C PHE A 229 3.11 -3.42 -3.34
N SER A 230 3.07 -4.70 -3.74
CA SER A 230 3.95 -5.70 -3.13
C SER A 230 5.12 -5.98 -4.09
N VAL A 231 6.34 -5.67 -3.66
CA VAL A 231 7.55 -6.07 -4.36
C VAL A 231 8.14 -7.25 -3.60
N SER A 232 8.16 -8.43 -4.23
CA SER A 232 8.81 -9.61 -3.65
C SER A 232 10.06 -9.92 -4.46
N LEU A 233 11.20 -10.06 -3.79
CA LEU A 233 12.46 -10.48 -4.40
C LEU A 233 12.75 -11.91 -3.95
N GLY A 234 12.64 -12.87 -4.86
CA GLY A 234 12.87 -14.29 -4.60
C GLY A 234 14.07 -14.86 -5.36
N PRO A 235 14.43 -16.13 -5.12
CA PRO A 235 15.49 -16.82 -5.87
C PRO A 235 15.22 -16.87 -7.38
N THR A 236 13.96 -16.73 -7.79
CA THR A 236 13.49 -16.71 -9.18
C THR A 236 13.47 -15.29 -9.79
N GLY A 237 13.85 -14.26 -9.04
CA GLY A 237 13.88 -12.86 -9.49
C GLY A 237 12.92 -11.94 -8.74
N ALA A 238 12.81 -10.70 -9.24
CA ALA A 238 11.90 -9.70 -8.71
C ALA A 238 10.49 -9.89 -9.31
N ALA A 239 9.47 -9.97 -8.46
CA ALA A 239 8.07 -9.95 -8.85
C ALA A 239 7.40 -8.72 -8.24
N LEU A 240 6.67 -7.98 -9.07
CA LEU A 240 5.96 -6.76 -8.70
C LEU A 240 4.48 -6.99 -8.95
N ASN A 241 3.69 -7.06 -7.87
CA ASN A 241 2.24 -7.17 -7.97
C ASN A 241 1.62 -5.78 -7.80
N PHE A 242 0.84 -5.37 -8.79
CA PHE A 242 0.06 -4.14 -8.75
C PHE A 242 -1.41 -4.48 -8.52
N GLY A 243 -2.01 -3.91 -7.46
CA GLY A 243 -3.45 -3.78 -7.35
C GLY A 243 -4.00 -2.79 -8.39
N SER A 244 -5.32 -2.71 -8.53
CA SER A 244 -5.94 -1.68 -9.38
C SER A 244 -5.63 -0.27 -8.85
N LEU A 245 -5.55 0.74 -9.74
CA LEU A 245 -5.31 2.13 -9.31
C LEU A 245 -6.40 2.65 -8.35
N ALA A 246 -7.64 2.17 -8.49
CA ALA A 246 -8.74 2.50 -7.58
C ALA A 246 -8.52 1.94 -6.16
N THR A 247 -8.00 0.71 -6.04
CA THR A 247 -7.69 0.05 -4.75
C THR A 247 -6.47 0.66 -4.04
N LEU A 248 -5.59 1.38 -4.76
CA LEU A 248 -4.45 2.09 -4.16
C LEU A 248 -4.86 3.33 -3.37
N ILE A 249 -5.97 3.98 -3.73
CA ILE A 249 -6.42 5.25 -3.13
C ILE A 249 -7.48 5.00 -2.05
N SER A 250 -8.43 4.11 -2.31
CA SER A 250 -9.56 3.84 -1.41
C SER A 250 -9.25 2.79 -0.36
N GLY A 251 -8.20 1.99 -0.58
CA GLY A 251 -7.97 0.76 0.14
C GLY A 251 -9.09 -0.27 -0.04
N GLY A 252 -8.86 -1.53 0.33
CA GLY A 252 -9.88 -2.56 0.22
C GLY A 252 -9.43 -3.93 0.69
N VAL A 253 -10.40 -4.75 1.11
CA VAL A 253 -10.18 -6.14 1.49
C VAL A 253 -10.59 -7.03 0.31
N THR A 254 -9.79 -8.03 -0.03
CA THR A 254 -10.17 -9.06 -0.99
C THR A 254 -10.12 -10.42 -0.31
N PHE A 255 -10.74 -11.42 -0.93
CA PHE A 255 -10.69 -12.79 -0.44
C PHE A 255 -10.57 -13.82 -1.56
N ASP A 256 -10.19 -15.03 -1.19
CA ASP A 256 -10.26 -16.21 -2.03
C ASP A 256 -10.43 -17.47 -1.16
N THR A 257 -10.93 -18.54 -1.79
CA THR A 257 -11.18 -19.82 -1.16
C THR A 257 -10.24 -20.84 -1.76
N PHE A 258 -9.19 -21.17 -1.02
CA PHE A 258 -8.11 -22.03 -1.50
C PHE A 258 -8.36 -23.53 -1.29
N VAL A 259 -9.32 -23.88 -0.43
CA VAL A 259 -9.67 -25.27 -0.10
C VAL A 259 -11.12 -25.53 -0.46
N SER A 260 -11.35 -26.52 -1.31
CA SER A 260 -12.70 -26.94 -1.71
C SER A 260 -13.35 -27.83 -0.66
N GLY A 261 -14.68 -27.75 -0.54
CA GLY A 261 -15.48 -28.65 0.31
C GLY A 261 -15.69 -28.18 1.74
N ALA A 262 -15.16 -27.02 2.13
CA ALA A 262 -15.52 -26.38 3.39
C ALA A 262 -16.99 -25.91 3.37
N PRO A 263 -17.69 -25.97 4.52
CA PRO A 263 -19.05 -25.45 4.62
C PRO A 263 -19.09 -23.94 4.36
N LEU A 264 -20.25 -23.45 3.90
CA LEU A 264 -20.50 -22.02 3.75
C LEU A 264 -20.38 -21.32 5.12
N ALA A 265 -19.82 -20.11 5.10
CA ALA A 265 -19.73 -19.31 6.29
C ALA A 265 -21.13 -18.89 6.77
N GLN A 266 -21.29 -18.74 8.08
CA GLN A 266 -22.54 -18.32 8.72
C GLN A 266 -22.42 -16.89 9.25
N ASP A 267 -23.56 -16.25 9.52
CA ASP A 267 -23.56 -14.92 10.11
C ASP A 267 -22.78 -14.89 11.44
N GLY A 268 -21.90 -13.91 11.59
CA GLY A 268 -21.03 -13.76 12.75
C GLY A 268 -19.71 -14.55 12.67
N THR A 269 -19.46 -15.29 11.59
CA THR A 269 -18.16 -15.99 11.41
C THR A 269 -17.02 -14.97 11.41
N ALA A 270 -15.98 -15.24 12.21
CA ALA A 270 -14.81 -14.38 12.29
C ALA A 270 -13.70 -14.84 11.32
N PHE A 271 -13.11 -13.90 10.58
CA PHE A 271 -12.00 -14.13 9.67
C PHE A 271 -10.82 -13.21 9.99
N ASP A 272 -9.63 -13.75 9.87
CA ASP A 272 -8.40 -12.95 9.97
C ASP A 272 -8.06 -12.35 8.60
N VAL A 273 -7.69 -11.07 8.61
CA VAL A 273 -7.29 -10.27 7.46
C VAL A 273 -5.78 -10.17 7.43
N PHE A 274 -5.17 -10.81 6.45
CA PHE A 274 -3.73 -10.83 6.26
C PHE A 274 -3.23 -9.59 5.52
N GLY A 275 -1.94 -9.26 5.66
CA GLY A 275 -1.32 -8.15 4.95
C GLY A 275 -1.34 -8.32 3.42
N ASP A 276 -1.18 -9.55 2.94
CA ASP A 276 -1.19 -9.87 1.50
C ASP A 276 -1.66 -11.31 1.19
N ASN A 277 -1.77 -11.62 -0.11
CA ASN A 277 -2.18 -12.95 -0.60
C ASN A 277 -1.19 -14.06 -0.21
N SER A 278 0.11 -13.76 -0.13
CA SER A 278 1.14 -14.74 0.22
C SER A 278 0.97 -15.19 1.68
N ALA A 279 0.79 -14.23 2.60
CA ALA A 279 0.50 -14.48 4.01
C ALA A 279 -0.84 -15.20 4.21
N ALA A 280 -1.87 -14.83 3.44
CA ALA A 280 -3.15 -15.52 3.48
C ALA A 280 -3.03 -16.99 3.07
N ARG A 281 -2.27 -17.28 2.00
CA ARG A 281 -2.02 -18.65 1.52
C ARG A 281 -1.16 -19.46 2.49
N SER A 282 -0.10 -18.89 3.04
CA SER A 282 0.78 -19.60 3.97
C SER A 282 0.02 -20.03 5.23
N SER A 283 -0.95 -19.23 5.70
CA SER A 283 -1.80 -19.53 6.86
C SER A 283 -2.64 -20.82 6.73
N LEU A 284 -2.83 -21.35 5.52
CA LEU A 284 -3.55 -22.60 5.32
C LEU A 284 -2.72 -23.80 5.75
N PHE A 285 -1.41 -23.73 5.52
CA PHE A 285 -0.47 -24.78 5.90
C PHE A 285 -0.24 -24.74 7.41
N THR A 286 -0.06 -23.54 7.99
CA THR A 286 0.18 -23.38 9.43
C THR A 286 -0.96 -23.89 10.33
N ARG A 287 -2.20 -23.95 9.84
CA ARG A 287 -3.37 -24.42 10.62
C ARG A 287 -3.51 -25.95 10.61
N GLN A 288 -2.82 -26.64 9.70
CA GLN A 288 -2.65 -28.11 9.70
C GLN A 288 -1.36 -28.55 10.38
N ASP A 289 -0.43 -27.62 10.57
CA ASP A 289 0.82 -27.84 11.29
C ASP A 289 0.51 -27.75 12.80
N GLY A 290 0.71 -28.84 13.55
CA GLY A 290 0.49 -28.85 15.01
C GLY A 290 1.22 -27.71 15.76
N GLN A 291 0.95 -27.55 17.06
CA GLN A 291 1.57 -26.50 17.88
C GLN A 291 3.10 -26.47 17.66
N PRO A 292 3.68 -25.32 17.25
CA PRO A 292 5.11 -25.25 16.97
C PRO A 292 5.92 -25.51 18.22
N VAL A 293 7.06 -26.18 18.05
CA VAL A 293 8.02 -26.43 19.12
C VAL A 293 9.11 -25.40 19.05
N ASN A 294 9.20 -24.58 20.10
CA ASN A 294 10.23 -23.57 20.23
C ASN A 294 11.49 -24.18 20.87
N LEU A 295 12.63 -23.94 20.24
CA LEU A 295 13.96 -24.30 20.70
C LEU A 295 14.85 -23.06 20.66
N VAL A 296 15.94 -23.08 21.40
CA VAL A 296 16.96 -22.05 21.34
C VAL A 296 18.26 -22.62 20.81
N ALA A 297 18.95 -21.87 19.95
CA ALA A 297 20.32 -22.16 19.55
C ALA A 297 21.21 -20.95 19.85
N VAL A 298 22.33 -21.18 20.52
CA VAL A 298 23.34 -20.15 20.83
C VAL A 298 24.52 -20.31 19.89
N PHE A 299 24.81 -19.30 19.09
CA PHE A 299 25.90 -19.31 18.12
C PHE A 299 27.08 -18.46 18.59
N GLU A 300 28.28 -18.96 18.33
CA GLU A 300 29.51 -18.21 18.55
C GLU A 300 29.70 -17.14 17.46
N GLY A 301 29.89 -15.89 17.89
CA GLY A 301 30.18 -14.75 17.02
C GLY A 301 29.06 -13.71 16.91
N ASN A 302 29.45 -12.47 16.57
CA ASN A 302 28.52 -11.39 16.24
C ASN A 302 28.19 -11.48 14.76
N VAL A 303 27.00 -12.00 14.44
CA VAL A 303 26.63 -12.30 13.06
C VAL A 303 25.53 -11.37 12.57
N THR A 304 25.89 -10.50 11.63
CA THR A 304 24.95 -9.65 10.91
C THR A 304 24.33 -10.44 9.77
N GLY A 305 23.01 -10.36 9.61
CA GLY A 305 22.29 -10.97 8.47
C GLY A 305 21.28 -12.06 8.84
N LEU A 306 21.22 -12.50 10.10
CA LEU A 306 20.08 -13.30 10.57
C LEU A 306 18.93 -12.36 10.98
N ALA A 307 17.73 -12.64 10.49
CA ALA A 307 16.53 -11.87 10.78
C ALA A 307 15.40 -12.78 11.31
N VAL A 308 14.46 -12.20 12.04
CA VAL A 308 13.21 -12.88 12.39
C VAL A 308 12.49 -13.26 11.08
N GLY A 309 11.98 -14.48 11.01
CA GLY A 309 11.41 -15.11 9.81
C GLY A 309 12.44 -15.83 8.92
N ALA A 310 13.74 -15.78 9.24
CA ALA A 310 14.75 -16.57 8.54
C ALA A 310 14.43 -18.07 8.60
N ALA A 311 14.69 -18.80 7.52
CA ALA A 311 14.35 -20.21 7.43
C ALA A 311 15.17 -21.06 8.42
N VAL A 312 14.52 -22.05 9.02
CA VAL A 312 15.18 -23.18 9.69
C VAL A 312 15.06 -24.39 8.77
N GLU A 313 16.18 -24.93 8.34
CA GLU A 313 16.22 -26.04 7.38
C GLU A 313 16.88 -27.28 7.95
N LEU A 314 16.32 -28.45 7.64
CA LEU A 314 16.92 -29.75 7.88
C LEU A 314 17.08 -30.44 6.52
N GLU A 315 18.31 -30.81 6.15
CA GLU A 315 18.61 -31.47 4.85
C GLU A 315 18.07 -30.70 3.62
N GLY A 316 18.00 -29.37 3.71
CA GLY A 316 17.51 -28.49 2.64
C GLY A 316 15.99 -28.32 2.61
N LEU A 317 15.25 -28.99 3.50
CA LEU A 317 13.81 -28.80 3.69
C LEU A 317 13.57 -27.78 4.79
N ARG A 318 12.72 -26.77 4.53
CA ARG A 318 12.35 -25.76 5.53
C ARG A 318 11.40 -26.36 6.56
N VAL A 319 11.92 -26.70 7.73
CA VAL A 319 11.18 -27.30 8.85
C VAL A 319 10.64 -26.27 9.85
N GLY A 320 11.07 -25.01 9.74
CA GLY A 320 10.64 -23.95 10.64
C GLY A 320 11.13 -22.57 10.25
N GLU A 321 11.14 -21.67 11.22
CA GLU A 321 11.65 -20.31 11.10
C GLU A 321 12.20 -19.75 12.41
N VAL A 322 13.01 -18.69 12.30
CA VAL A 322 13.52 -17.95 13.45
C VAL A 322 12.42 -17.02 13.96
N SER A 323 11.90 -17.25 15.16
CA SER A 323 10.84 -16.44 15.76
C SER A 323 11.37 -15.28 16.61
N GLY A 324 12.64 -15.33 17.00
CA GLY A 324 13.27 -14.28 17.82
C GLY A 324 14.79 -14.35 17.78
N ILE A 325 15.44 -13.20 18.00
CA ILE A 325 16.90 -13.07 18.08
C ILE A 325 17.24 -12.21 19.28
N ASN A 326 18.06 -12.74 20.18
CA ASN A 326 18.50 -12.06 21.39
C ASN A 326 20.03 -12.09 21.49
N GLY A 327 20.60 -11.10 22.18
CA GLY A 327 21.96 -11.20 22.68
C GLY A 327 21.98 -12.03 23.96
N TYR A 328 22.87 -13.01 24.03
CA TYR A 328 23.02 -13.88 25.19
C TYR A 328 24.44 -13.82 25.73
N PHE A 329 24.54 -13.77 27.05
CA PHE A 329 25.78 -13.65 27.80
C PHE A 329 25.67 -14.57 29.01
N ASP A 330 26.65 -15.47 29.18
CA ASP A 330 26.70 -16.41 30.29
C ASP A 330 28.16 -16.74 30.62
N THR A 331 28.73 -15.96 31.53
CA THR A 331 30.16 -16.04 31.90
C THR A 331 30.52 -17.36 32.56
N ASP A 332 29.62 -17.87 33.40
CA ASP A 332 29.83 -19.11 34.15
C ASP A 332 29.85 -20.32 33.22
N ARG A 333 29.03 -20.28 32.16
CA ARG A 333 28.94 -21.34 31.16
C ARG A 333 30.06 -21.32 30.13
N PHE A 334 30.40 -20.14 29.58
CA PHE A 334 31.34 -20.04 28.46
C PHE A 334 32.77 -19.66 28.88
N GLY A 335 32.97 -19.24 30.13
CA GLY A 335 34.28 -18.84 30.65
C GLY A 335 34.80 -17.52 30.06
N ASP A 336 33.95 -16.76 29.37
CA ASP A 336 34.27 -15.45 28.79
C ASP A 336 33.06 -14.49 28.84
N ASP A 337 33.35 -13.20 28.65
CA ASP A 337 32.36 -12.13 28.63
C ASP A 337 31.80 -11.83 27.22
N ASN A 338 31.91 -12.78 26.28
CA ASN A 338 31.55 -12.51 24.88
C ASN A 338 30.03 -12.56 24.67
N LEU A 339 29.50 -11.50 24.04
CA LEU A 339 28.13 -11.49 23.55
C LEU A 339 27.97 -12.53 22.43
N ARG A 340 26.99 -13.42 22.59
CA ARG A 340 26.64 -14.45 21.61
C ARG A 340 25.25 -14.21 21.06
N LEU A 341 25.03 -14.69 19.84
CA LEU A 341 23.72 -14.64 19.20
C LEU A 341 22.87 -15.82 19.68
N GLN A 342 21.72 -15.54 20.29
CA GLN A 342 20.73 -16.54 20.63
C GLN A 342 19.55 -16.43 19.67
N ALA A 343 19.29 -17.48 18.91
CA ALA A 343 18.12 -17.55 18.02
C ALA A 343 17.05 -18.46 18.63
N VAL A 344 15.81 -17.98 18.65
CA VAL A 344 14.64 -18.78 18.95
C VAL A 344 14.14 -19.41 17.65
N LEU A 345 14.14 -20.74 17.60
CA LEU A 345 13.76 -21.55 16.45
C LEU A 345 12.35 -22.09 16.69
N SER A 346 11.41 -21.75 15.83
CA SER A 346 10.05 -22.30 15.82
C SER A 346 9.97 -23.43 14.79
N ILE A 347 9.94 -24.68 15.26
CA ILE A 347 9.91 -25.87 14.41
C ILE A 347 8.49 -26.41 14.31
N GLN A 348 8.07 -26.78 13.10
CA GLN A 348 6.75 -27.32 12.81
C GLN A 348 6.81 -28.85 12.74
N PRO A 349 6.14 -29.59 13.64
CA PRO A 349 6.19 -31.06 13.68
C PRO A 349 5.76 -31.73 12.36
N SER A 350 4.70 -31.21 11.73
CA SER A 350 4.18 -31.69 10.45
C SER A 350 5.22 -31.67 9.34
N ARG A 351 6.15 -30.71 9.36
CA ARG A 351 7.23 -30.59 8.36
C ARG A 351 8.37 -31.57 8.58
N LEU A 352 8.45 -32.18 9.76
CA LEU A 352 9.34 -33.30 10.05
C LEU A 352 8.70 -34.66 9.68
N GLY A 353 7.48 -34.65 9.14
CA GLY A 353 6.73 -35.87 8.84
C GLY A 353 6.12 -36.53 10.08
N LEU A 354 6.04 -35.81 11.21
CA LEU A 354 5.33 -36.25 12.40
C LEU A 354 3.84 -35.91 12.21
N GLU A 355 2.97 -36.93 12.16
CA GLU A 355 1.54 -36.75 11.89
C GLU A 355 0.81 -36.03 13.05
N GLY A 356 -0.35 -35.44 12.72
CA GLY A 356 -1.10 -34.48 13.55
C GLY A 356 -1.47 -34.97 14.95
N ASP A 357 -1.36 -34.05 15.91
CA ASP A 357 -1.37 -34.21 17.39
C ASP A 357 -0.08 -34.73 18.04
N SER A 358 1.02 -34.89 17.28
CA SER A 358 2.32 -35.09 17.90
C SER A 358 2.62 -33.96 18.89
N SER A 359 2.67 -34.34 20.18
CA SER A 359 2.82 -33.37 21.25
C SER A 359 4.17 -32.65 21.14
N ALA A 360 4.28 -31.44 21.67
CA ALA A 360 5.55 -30.73 21.72
C ALA A 360 6.67 -31.62 22.35
N MET A 361 6.29 -32.48 23.30
CA MET A 361 7.18 -33.43 23.95
C MET A 361 7.65 -34.55 23.01
N GLU A 362 6.80 -35.07 22.14
CA GLU A 362 7.16 -36.10 21.14
C GLU A 362 8.12 -35.57 20.08
N THR A 363 7.87 -34.34 19.62
CA THR A 363 8.78 -33.66 18.67
C THR A 363 10.13 -33.38 19.33
N LEU A 364 10.14 -32.95 20.60
CA LEU A 364 11.38 -32.76 21.37
C LEU A 364 12.13 -34.09 21.57
N ASP A 365 11.43 -35.18 21.85
CA ASP A 365 12.05 -36.51 22.00
C ASP A 365 12.68 -36.99 20.69
N TYR A 366 11.98 -36.80 19.56
CA TYR A 366 12.54 -37.06 18.23
C TYR A 366 13.81 -36.25 17.97
N LEU A 367 13.78 -34.93 18.21
CA LEU A 367 14.96 -34.07 18.02
C LEU A 367 16.10 -34.43 18.98
N GLN A 368 15.78 -34.79 20.22
CA GLN A 368 16.74 -35.26 21.20
C GLN A 368 17.41 -36.57 20.77
N GLN A 369 16.65 -37.50 20.18
CA GLN A 369 17.19 -38.73 19.60
C GLN A 369 18.13 -38.40 18.43
N GLN A 370 17.72 -37.50 17.53
CA GLN A 370 18.55 -37.05 16.41
C GLN A 370 19.86 -36.37 16.86
N VAL A 371 19.84 -35.63 17.97
CA VAL A 371 21.04 -35.02 18.56
C VAL A 371 22.00 -36.08 19.13
N ARG A 372 21.46 -37.13 19.76
CA ARG A 372 22.24 -38.21 20.39
C ARG A 372 22.79 -39.23 19.39
N GLU A 373 21.96 -39.68 18.45
CA GLU A 373 22.28 -40.79 17.55
C GLU A 373 22.95 -40.30 16.26
N ASP A 374 22.41 -39.22 15.67
CA ASP A 374 22.82 -38.72 14.35
C ASP A 374 23.67 -37.42 14.43
N GLY A 375 24.01 -36.98 15.65
CA GLY A 375 24.85 -35.81 15.85
C GLY A 375 24.23 -34.50 15.34
N LEU A 376 22.90 -34.34 15.44
CA LEU A 376 22.21 -33.13 14.96
C LEU A 376 22.74 -31.86 15.64
N ARG A 377 23.15 -30.85 14.87
CA ARG A 377 23.61 -29.54 15.34
C ARG A 377 22.95 -28.40 14.58
N ALA A 378 22.71 -27.30 15.27
CA ALA A 378 22.33 -26.04 14.64
C ALA A 378 23.58 -25.31 14.12
N ARG A 379 23.50 -24.76 12.91
CA ARG A 379 24.58 -23.96 12.30
C ARG A 379 24.01 -22.77 11.56
N LEU A 380 24.67 -21.61 11.64
CA LEU A 380 24.36 -20.49 10.75
C LEU A 380 25.06 -20.66 9.41
N VAL A 381 24.30 -20.50 8.34
CA VAL A 381 24.81 -20.56 6.96
C VAL A 381 24.24 -19.41 6.12
N THR A 382 24.96 -19.01 5.07
CA THR A 382 24.49 -17.98 4.14
C THR A 382 23.27 -18.49 3.37
N GLY A 383 22.11 -17.86 3.56
CA GLY A 383 20.86 -18.20 2.88
C GLY A 383 20.72 -17.51 1.51
N SER A 384 21.21 -16.27 1.40
CA SER A 384 21.17 -15.49 0.16
C SER A 384 22.51 -14.81 -0.07
N LEU A 385 23.19 -15.16 -1.17
CA LEU A 385 24.45 -14.53 -1.58
C LEU A 385 24.26 -13.10 -2.07
N LEU A 386 23.04 -12.74 -2.49
CA LEU A 386 22.72 -11.41 -3.04
C LEU A 386 22.43 -10.39 -1.95
N THR A 387 21.73 -10.82 -0.89
CA THR A 387 21.28 -9.92 0.20
C THR A 387 22.10 -10.09 1.48
N GLY A 388 23.02 -11.06 1.53
CA GLY A 388 23.78 -11.40 2.74
C GLY A 388 22.93 -12.03 3.85
N GLY A 389 21.68 -12.42 3.55
CA GLY A 389 20.78 -13.01 4.53
C GLY A 389 21.27 -14.38 5.01
N LEU A 390 21.20 -14.62 6.31
CA LEU A 390 21.54 -15.89 6.95
C LEU A 390 20.30 -16.74 7.18
N LYS A 391 20.52 -18.04 7.31
CA LYS A 391 19.51 -19.02 7.74
C LYS A 391 20.11 -19.98 8.76
N VAL A 392 19.25 -20.65 9.52
CA VAL A 392 19.66 -21.69 10.46
C VAL A 392 19.53 -23.04 9.77
N GLN A 393 20.62 -23.78 9.70
CA GLN A 393 20.65 -25.15 9.18
C GLN A 393 20.82 -26.12 10.36
N LEU A 394 19.86 -27.02 10.51
CA LEU A 394 19.99 -28.22 11.33
C LEU A 394 20.68 -29.27 10.46
N LEU A 395 21.85 -29.72 10.87
CA LEU A 395 22.66 -30.69 10.13
C LEU A 395 23.07 -31.85 11.03
N ARG A 396 23.18 -33.04 10.45
CA ARG A 396 23.73 -34.22 11.12
C ARG A 396 25.24 -34.23 10.93
N ASP A 397 25.98 -34.12 12.01
CA ASP A 397 27.44 -34.14 12.00
C ASP A 397 27.91 -35.44 12.67
N ALA A 398 28.37 -36.38 11.84
CA ALA A 398 28.81 -37.70 12.29
C ALA A 398 30.07 -37.64 13.17
N ASP A 399 30.85 -36.55 13.08
CA ASP A 399 32.07 -36.34 13.85
C ASP A 399 31.84 -35.44 15.08
N ALA A 400 30.59 -35.01 15.32
CA ALA A 400 30.28 -34.13 16.44
C ALA A 400 30.46 -34.83 17.79
N VAL A 401 31.04 -34.09 18.75
CA VAL A 401 31.14 -34.53 20.15
C VAL A 401 29.75 -34.80 20.71
N ALA A 402 29.55 -35.93 21.40
CA ALA A 402 28.27 -36.28 22.01
C ALA A 402 27.68 -35.13 22.83
N ALA A 403 26.44 -34.75 22.52
CA ALA A 403 25.71 -33.66 23.15
C ALA A 403 24.23 -34.06 23.30
N GLU A 404 23.49 -33.27 24.07
CA GLU A 404 22.04 -33.43 24.27
C GLU A 404 21.36 -32.07 24.17
N ILE A 405 20.04 -32.07 23.92
CA ILE A 405 19.24 -30.84 24.02
C ILE A 405 19.11 -30.54 25.52
N ASP A 406 19.47 -29.33 25.94
CA ASP A 406 19.29 -28.92 27.33
C ASP A 406 17.81 -28.57 27.57
N MET A 407 17.08 -29.52 28.12
CA MET A 407 15.66 -29.38 28.45
C MET A 407 15.37 -28.40 29.59
N ASN A 408 16.39 -28.01 30.36
CA ASN A 408 16.24 -27.11 31.50
C ASN A 408 16.53 -25.65 31.15
N ALA A 409 17.05 -25.40 29.94
CA ALA A 409 17.30 -24.05 29.44
C ALA A 409 16.00 -23.21 29.43
N GLN A 410 16.14 -21.92 29.74
CA GLN A 410 15.04 -20.97 29.78
C GLN A 410 15.25 -19.88 28.73
N PRO A 411 14.19 -19.41 28.03
CA PRO A 411 12.78 -19.80 28.18
C PRO A 411 12.37 -21.10 27.45
N TYR A 412 13.24 -21.65 26.60
CA TYR A 412 12.97 -22.86 25.81
C TYR A 412 14.18 -23.82 25.83
N PRO A 413 13.97 -25.12 25.55
CA PRO A 413 15.06 -26.09 25.45
C PRO A 413 16.12 -25.69 24.43
N GLU A 414 17.40 -25.93 24.75
CA GLU A 414 18.52 -25.50 23.91
C GLU A 414 19.07 -26.64 23.04
N VAL A 415 19.05 -26.45 21.72
CA VAL A 415 19.69 -27.37 20.76
C VAL A 415 21.18 -27.04 20.64
N PRO A 416 22.08 -28.05 20.64
CA PRO A 416 23.51 -27.80 20.51
C PRO A 416 23.85 -27.18 19.15
N ALA A 417 24.64 -26.11 19.16
CA ALA A 417 25.13 -25.46 17.96
C ALA A 417 26.56 -25.92 17.60
N THR A 418 26.95 -25.72 16.34
CA THR A 418 28.31 -25.91 15.84
C THR A 418 28.81 -24.63 15.16
N GLN A 419 30.07 -24.64 14.71
CA GLN A 419 30.69 -23.48 14.08
C GLN A 419 29.92 -23.03 12.83
N SER A 420 29.60 -21.74 12.78
CA SER A 420 28.92 -21.09 11.67
C SER A 420 29.75 -21.16 10.37
N GLN A 421 29.09 -21.44 9.24
CA GLN A 421 29.71 -21.47 7.91
C GLN A 421 29.12 -20.35 7.06
N ILE A 422 29.66 -19.15 7.24
CA ILE A 422 29.22 -17.96 6.52
C ILE A 422 30.24 -17.72 5.41
N THR A 423 29.79 -17.84 4.16
CA THR A 423 30.62 -17.46 3.03
C THR A 423 30.61 -15.94 2.93
N ASP A 424 31.75 -15.32 3.22
CA ASP A 424 31.94 -13.90 3.00
C ASP A 424 32.30 -13.66 1.52
N ALA A 425 31.33 -13.11 0.79
CA ALA A 425 31.51 -12.78 -0.61
C ALA A 425 32.59 -11.68 -0.80
N ALA A 426 32.78 -10.80 0.19
CA ALA A 426 33.74 -9.70 0.11
C ALA A 426 35.19 -10.21 0.08
N THR A 427 35.55 -11.12 0.99
CA THR A 427 36.90 -11.73 1.04
C THR A 427 37.23 -12.56 -0.19
N THR A 428 36.23 -13.18 -0.83
CA THR A 428 36.43 -13.93 -2.08
C THR A 428 36.71 -13.01 -3.27
N VAL A 429 36.04 -11.86 -3.33
CA VAL A 429 36.24 -10.83 -4.38
C VAL A 429 37.58 -10.12 -4.20
N GLU A 430 37.98 -9.80 -2.95
CA GLU A 430 39.30 -9.24 -2.68
C GLU A 430 40.42 -10.20 -3.09
N GLY A 431 40.27 -11.50 -2.84
CA GLY A 431 41.25 -12.52 -3.22
C GLY A 431 41.37 -12.77 -4.73
N THR A 432 40.29 -12.61 -5.50
CA THR A 432 40.36 -12.64 -6.98
C THR A 432 40.90 -11.33 -7.54
N LEU A 433 40.49 -10.18 -7.01
CA LEU A 433 40.97 -8.86 -7.45
C LEU A 433 42.47 -8.68 -7.15
N ALA A 434 42.94 -9.15 -5.99
CA ALA A 434 44.36 -9.16 -5.65
C ALA A 434 45.18 -10.02 -6.61
N ARG A 435 44.70 -11.23 -6.96
CA ARG A 435 45.38 -12.09 -7.95
C ARG A 435 45.40 -11.49 -9.36
N VAL A 436 44.39 -10.70 -9.74
CA VAL A 436 44.36 -9.97 -11.01
C VAL A 436 45.34 -8.80 -10.98
N ASN A 437 45.44 -8.08 -9.85
CA ASN A 437 46.41 -7.00 -9.66
C ASN A 437 47.87 -7.50 -9.61
N ASP A 438 48.10 -8.72 -9.11
CA ASP A 438 49.43 -9.35 -9.03
C ASP A 438 49.85 -10.10 -10.31
N LEU A 439 49.11 -9.97 -11.41
CA LEU A 439 49.54 -10.56 -12.68
C LEU A 439 50.83 -9.86 -13.18
N PRO A 440 51.91 -10.60 -13.49
CA PRO A 440 53.18 -10.02 -13.94
C PRO A 440 53.10 -9.60 -15.42
N ILE A 441 52.26 -8.60 -15.71
CA ILE A 441 52.06 -8.05 -17.05
C ILE A 441 53.38 -7.47 -17.59
N GLU A 442 54.24 -6.98 -16.71
CA GLU A 442 55.53 -6.40 -17.04
C GLU A 442 56.53 -7.46 -17.57
N GLU A 443 56.53 -8.66 -16.98
CA GLU A 443 57.35 -9.80 -17.42
C GLU A 443 56.85 -10.38 -18.75
N LEU A 444 55.53 -10.41 -18.95
CA LEU A 444 54.91 -10.81 -20.22
C LEU A 444 55.25 -9.82 -21.34
N MET A 445 55.21 -8.52 -21.06
CA MET A 445 55.60 -7.48 -22.02
C MET A 445 57.09 -7.55 -22.35
N GLN A 446 57.96 -7.76 -21.37
CA GLN A 446 59.40 -7.95 -21.62
C GLN A 446 59.69 -9.22 -22.41
N SER A 447 58.98 -10.32 -22.15
CA SER A 447 59.11 -11.56 -22.92
C SER A 447 58.63 -11.41 -24.35
N ALA A 448 57.55 -10.67 -24.58
CA ALA A 448 57.03 -10.35 -25.91
C ALA A 448 57.99 -9.44 -26.70
N ILE A 449 58.54 -8.40 -26.05
CA ILE A 449 59.56 -7.53 -26.64
C ILE A 449 60.83 -8.34 -26.97
N GLY A 450 61.29 -9.19 -26.04
CA GLY A 450 62.46 -10.05 -26.26
C GLY A 450 62.26 -11.06 -27.38
N PHE A 451 61.06 -11.62 -27.54
CA PHE A 451 60.74 -12.46 -28.69
C PHE A 451 60.78 -11.67 -30.00
N LEU A 452 60.22 -10.45 -30.04
CA LEU A 452 60.25 -9.59 -31.23
C LEU A 452 61.66 -9.13 -31.60
N ASP A 453 62.49 -8.81 -30.61
CA ASP A 453 63.91 -8.47 -30.82
C ASP A 453 64.69 -9.65 -31.39
N ASN A 454 64.51 -10.85 -30.82
CA ASN A 454 65.14 -12.07 -31.30
C ASN A 454 64.63 -12.48 -32.69
N ALA A 455 63.34 -12.30 -32.98
CA ALA A 455 62.76 -12.54 -34.30
C ALA A 455 63.29 -11.56 -35.35
N SER A 456 63.46 -10.27 -35.00
CA SER A 456 64.06 -9.28 -35.91
C SER A 456 65.54 -9.58 -36.18
N THR A 457 66.26 -10.09 -35.17
CA THR A 457 67.67 -10.48 -35.26
C THR A 457 67.86 -11.73 -36.12
N LEU A 458 66.94 -12.70 -36.04
CA LEU A 458 66.96 -13.93 -36.84
C LEU A 458 66.64 -13.65 -38.33
N VAL A 459 65.82 -12.64 -38.62
CA VAL A 459 65.49 -12.17 -39.98
C VAL A 459 66.63 -11.33 -40.60
N GLY A 460 67.50 -10.74 -39.77
CA GLY A 460 68.63 -9.90 -40.22
C GLY A 460 69.99 -10.60 -40.31
N SER A 461 70.15 -11.84 -39.84
CA SER A 461 71.45 -12.50 -39.83
C SER A 461 71.76 -13.24 -41.14
N ALA A 462 72.95 -13.00 -41.70
CA ALA A 462 73.44 -13.65 -42.92
C ALA A 462 73.81 -15.14 -42.74
N GLN A 463 73.49 -15.75 -41.60
CA GLN A 463 73.72 -17.17 -41.32
C GLN A 463 72.54 -18.10 -41.69
N THR A 464 71.39 -17.57 -42.14
CA THR A 464 70.24 -18.42 -42.54
C THR A 464 70.40 -19.08 -43.93
N GLN A 465 71.50 -18.85 -44.65
CA GLN A 465 71.76 -19.46 -45.96
C GLN A 465 72.70 -20.69 -45.94
N ALA A 466 73.15 -21.16 -44.78
CA ALA A 466 74.01 -22.34 -44.73
C ALA A 466 73.84 -23.17 -43.46
N ILE A 467 72.71 -23.88 -43.34
CA ILE A 467 72.66 -25.11 -42.53
C ILE A 467 71.93 -26.22 -43.29
N PRO A 468 72.66 -27.21 -43.82
CA PRO A 468 72.13 -28.52 -44.17
C PRO A 468 72.17 -29.47 -42.97
N GLY A 469 71.15 -30.33 -42.80
CA GLY A 469 71.36 -31.64 -42.16
C GLY A 469 70.35 -32.16 -41.13
N GLU A 470 69.47 -31.35 -40.55
CA GLU A 470 68.59 -31.82 -39.45
C GLU A 470 67.08 -31.86 -39.78
N VAL A 471 66.72 -31.77 -41.06
CA VAL A 471 65.32 -31.85 -41.53
C VAL A 471 64.84 -33.30 -41.73
N ALA A 472 65.74 -34.30 -41.68
CA ALA A 472 65.37 -35.70 -41.91
C ALA A 472 64.65 -36.38 -40.73
N ALA A 473 64.79 -35.86 -39.50
CA ALA A 473 64.10 -36.40 -38.32
C ALA A 473 62.65 -35.91 -38.22
N LEU A 474 62.38 -34.67 -38.64
CA LEU A 474 61.03 -34.08 -38.68
C LEU A 474 60.12 -34.70 -39.77
N LEU A 475 60.68 -35.41 -40.75
CA LEU A 475 59.92 -36.12 -41.78
C LEU A 475 59.42 -37.51 -41.35
N GLY A 476 59.82 -37.98 -40.15
CA GLY A 476 59.29 -39.22 -39.55
C GLY A 476 57.94 -39.01 -38.86
N ASP A 477 57.80 -37.91 -38.10
CA ASP A 477 56.62 -37.66 -37.25
C ASP A 477 55.37 -37.24 -38.04
N VAL A 478 55.55 -36.68 -39.24
CA VAL A 478 54.43 -36.31 -40.12
C VAL A 478 53.72 -37.54 -40.72
N ARG A 479 54.38 -38.70 -40.79
CA ARG A 479 53.79 -39.93 -41.36
C ARG A 479 52.86 -40.66 -40.39
N ASN A 480 52.90 -40.34 -39.09
CA ASN A 480 51.95 -40.84 -38.10
C ASN A 480 50.65 -40.02 -38.04
N LEU A 481 50.70 -38.73 -38.41
CA LEU A 481 49.52 -37.85 -38.44
C LEU A 481 48.59 -38.13 -39.62
N THR A 482 49.07 -38.76 -40.70
CA THR A 482 48.26 -39.10 -41.89
C THR A 482 47.59 -40.47 -41.83
N GLY A 483 47.91 -41.30 -40.83
CA GLY A 483 47.29 -42.61 -40.59
C GLY A 483 46.17 -42.61 -39.56
N ALA A 484 45.94 -41.49 -38.87
CA ALA A 484 44.95 -41.37 -37.80
C ALA A 484 43.50 -41.45 -38.37
N PRO A 485 42.64 -42.33 -37.82
CA PRO A 485 41.25 -42.50 -38.27
C PRO A 485 40.45 -41.18 -38.29
N GLU A 486 40.79 -40.25 -37.40
CA GLU A 486 40.15 -38.95 -37.27
C GLU A 486 40.45 -38.03 -38.48
N VAL A 487 41.62 -38.18 -39.12
CA VAL A 487 42.03 -37.38 -40.28
C VAL A 487 41.43 -37.92 -41.59
N GLN A 488 41.09 -39.21 -41.64
CA GLN A 488 40.45 -39.85 -42.80
C GLN A 488 38.93 -39.59 -42.88
N ALA A 489 38.29 -39.15 -41.79
CA ALA A 489 36.87 -38.83 -41.72
C ALA A 489 36.52 -37.39 -42.19
N LEU A 490 37.53 -36.50 -42.25
CA LEU A 490 37.38 -35.08 -42.61
C LEU A 490 36.69 -34.82 -43.96
N PRO A 491 36.97 -35.56 -45.06
CA PRO A 491 36.32 -35.29 -46.35
C PRO A 491 34.81 -35.54 -46.34
N ALA A 492 34.34 -36.52 -45.55
CA ALA A 492 32.91 -36.83 -45.43
C ALA A 492 32.17 -35.79 -44.58
N GLN A 493 32.81 -35.30 -43.50
CA GLN A 493 32.26 -34.23 -42.68
C GLN A 493 32.18 -32.90 -43.44
N LEU A 494 33.20 -32.55 -44.23
CA LEU A 494 33.17 -31.36 -45.09
C LEU A 494 32.06 -31.41 -46.16
N GLY A 495 31.73 -32.60 -46.67
CA GLY A 495 30.60 -32.80 -47.59
C GLY A 495 29.24 -32.53 -46.93
N ALA A 496 29.06 -32.95 -45.68
CA ALA A 496 27.83 -32.69 -44.92
C ALA A 496 27.67 -31.20 -44.58
N THR A 497 28.75 -30.52 -44.21
CA THR A 497 28.72 -29.08 -43.89
C THR A 497 28.41 -28.23 -45.13
N MET A 498 28.95 -28.59 -46.30
CA MET A 498 28.65 -27.87 -47.55
C MET A 498 27.19 -28.04 -47.99
N ALA A 499 26.56 -29.20 -47.72
CA ALA A 499 25.14 -29.40 -47.97
C ALA A 499 24.25 -28.54 -47.05
N SER A 500 24.62 -28.40 -45.78
CA SER A 500 23.93 -27.52 -44.82
C SER A 500 24.06 -26.03 -45.19
N ILE A 501 25.23 -25.60 -45.65
CA ILE A 501 25.47 -24.23 -46.12
C ILE A 501 24.63 -23.92 -47.37
N THR A 502 24.49 -24.88 -48.29
CA THR A 502 23.70 -24.68 -49.52
C THR A 502 22.20 -24.54 -49.21
N GLY A 503 21.67 -25.31 -48.26
CA GLY A 503 20.28 -25.19 -47.80
C GLY A 503 20.01 -23.86 -47.07
N ALA A 504 20.93 -23.41 -46.21
CA ALA A 504 20.80 -22.13 -45.51
C ALA A 504 20.76 -20.93 -46.47
N VAL A 505 21.49 -20.99 -47.59
CA VAL A 505 21.48 -19.93 -48.62
C VAL A 505 20.18 -19.91 -49.42
N GLU A 506 19.50 -21.06 -49.56
CA GLU A 506 18.21 -21.17 -50.25
C GLU A 506 17.07 -20.59 -49.40
N ASP A 507 17.06 -20.87 -48.10
CA ASP A 507 16.13 -20.28 -47.13
C ASP A 507 16.30 -18.76 -46.99
N LEU A 508 17.54 -18.26 -47.04
CA LEU A 508 17.83 -16.82 -47.00
C LEU A 508 17.31 -16.08 -48.24
N ARG A 509 17.29 -16.75 -49.40
CA ARG A 509 16.69 -16.18 -50.63
C ARG A 509 15.17 -16.15 -50.57
N ALA A 510 14.53 -17.13 -49.94
CA ALA A 510 13.09 -17.14 -49.72
C ALA A 510 12.66 -15.97 -48.81
N VAL A 511 13.37 -15.75 -47.70
CA VAL A 511 13.13 -14.63 -46.77
C VAL A 511 13.36 -13.27 -47.42
N MET A 512 14.35 -13.14 -48.31
CA MET A 512 14.56 -11.90 -49.06
C MET A 512 13.51 -11.66 -50.15
N SER A 513 12.84 -12.71 -50.66
CA SER A 513 11.69 -12.58 -51.55
C SER A 513 10.48 -12.05 -50.78
N ASP A 514 10.19 -12.62 -49.62
CA ASP A 514 9.08 -12.21 -48.75
C ASP A 514 9.24 -10.76 -48.23
N LEU A 515 10.48 -10.32 -48.01
CA LEU A 515 10.78 -8.92 -47.64
C LEU A 515 10.66 -7.93 -48.80
N ARG A 516 10.84 -8.38 -50.05
CA ARG A 516 10.62 -7.55 -51.24
C ARG A 516 9.14 -7.36 -51.55
N ASP A 517 8.31 -8.36 -51.27
CA ASP A 517 6.86 -8.31 -51.49
C ASP A 517 6.11 -7.53 -50.38
N ALA A 518 6.75 -7.24 -49.25
CA ALA A 518 6.12 -6.61 -48.07
C ALA A 518 6.18 -5.07 -48.00
N ASP A 519 6.62 -4.37 -49.06
CA ASP A 519 6.62 -2.88 -49.19
C ASP A 519 7.09 -2.11 -47.92
N ALA A 520 8.14 -2.61 -47.27
CA ALA A 520 8.69 -2.04 -46.04
C ALA A 520 9.44 -0.71 -46.28
N ALA A 521 9.84 -0.42 -47.52
CA ALA A 521 10.53 0.81 -47.88
C ALA A 521 9.60 2.04 -47.90
N GLY A 522 8.32 1.87 -48.26
CA GLY A 522 7.34 2.97 -48.26
C GLY A 522 7.03 3.50 -46.86
N ARG A 523 6.96 2.62 -45.87
CA ARG A 523 6.61 2.98 -44.48
C ARG A 523 7.75 3.67 -43.72
N ILE A 524 9.00 3.42 -44.11
CA ILE A 524 10.18 4.08 -43.50
C ILE A 524 10.28 5.52 -44.01
N LEU A 525 9.94 5.79 -45.27
CA LEU A 525 9.93 7.14 -45.81
C LEU A 525 8.80 8.00 -45.21
N GLU A 526 7.64 7.42 -44.95
CA GLU A 526 6.52 8.09 -44.28
C GLU A 526 6.82 8.41 -42.80
N ALA A 527 7.60 7.56 -42.13
CA ALA A 527 8.07 7.80 -40.76
C ALA A 527 9.15 8.90 -40.67
N VAL A 528 9.96 9.07 -41.70
CA VAL A 528 11.00 10.11 -41.74
C VAL A 528 10.40 11.50 -42.01
N ASP A 529 9.36 11.60 -42.84
CA ASP A 529 8.63 12.86 -43.07
C ASP A 529 7.88 13.34 -41.81
N GLN A 530 7.33 12.42 -41.00
CA GLN A 530 6.69 12.78 -39.72
C GLN A 530 7.69 13.27 -38.66
N VAL A 531 8.96 12.84 -38.72
CA VAL A 531 10.00 13.29 -37.79
C VAL A 531 10.49 14.70 -38.13
N GLN A 532 10.53 15.10 -39.41
CA GLN A 532 10.88 16.48 -39.79
C GLN A 532 9.81 17.51 -39.43
N ALA A 533 8.52 17.12 -39.39
CA ALA A 533 7.45 17.99 -38.92
C ALA A 533 7.56 18.33 -37.42
N VAL A 534 8.08 17.40 -36.60
CA VAL A 534 8.21 17.57 -35.14
C VAL A 534 9.41 18.46 -34.75
N VAL A 535 10.48 18.48 -35.56
CA VAL A 535 11.66 19.34 -35.28
C VAL A 535 11.37 20.82 -35.50
N THR A 536 10.36 21.16 -36.31
CA THR A 536 9.99 22.57 -36.58
C THR A 536 9.08 23.14 -35.48
N ASP A 537 8.37 22.29 -34.73
CA ASP A 537 7.39 22.69 -33.69
C ASP A 537 8.02 22.85 -32.29
N VAL A 538 9.24 22.33 -32.06
CA VAL A 538 9.99 22.49 -30.80
C VAL A 538 10.74 23.84 -30.74
N GLY A 539 11.02 24.46 -31.90
CA GLY A 539 11.73 25.75 -31.96
C GLY A 539 10.90 26.96 -31.49
N THR A 540 9.57 26.85 -31.47
CA THR A 540 8.64 27.95 -31.14
C THR A 540 8.13 27.92 -29.71
N GLY A 541 8.36 26.85 -28.94
CA GLY A 541 7.91 26.71 -27.55
C GLY A 541 8.81 27.37 -26.49
N LEU A 542 9.99 27.88 -26.86
CA LEU A 542 10.99 28.40 -25.92
C LEU A 542 10.94 29.92 -25.70
N GLU A 543 9.98 30.63 -26.29
CA GLU A 543 9.87 32.10 -26.17
C GLU A 543 9.37 32.60 -24.80
N GLY A 544 8.75 31.75 -23.97
CA GLY A 544 8.15 32.15 -22.68
C GLY A 544 9.02 31.96 -21.43
N LEU A 545 10.17 31.29 -21.54
CA LEU A 545 11.06 31.02 -20.41
C LEU A 545 11.65 32.28 -19.73
N PRO A 546 12.01 33.35 -20.47
CA PRO A 546 12.51 34.58 -19.86
C PRO A 546 11.46 35.32 -19.01
N GLU A 547 10.17 35.27 -19.39
CA GLU A 547 9.07 35.87 -18.63
C GLU A 547 8.80 35.12 -17.32
N LEU A 548 8.93 33.80 -17.32
CA LEU A 548 8.83 32.98 -16.11
C LEU A 548 9.94 33.29 -15.11
N LEU A 549 11.18 33.50 -15.58
CA LEU A 549 12.29 33.89 -14.71
C LEU A 549 12.12 35.32 -14.17
N ALA A 550 11.57 36.25 -14.95
CA ALA A 550 11.25 37.60 -14.50
C ALA A 550 10.14 37.60 -13.43
N THR A 551 9.12 36.75 -13.60
CA THR A 551 8.01 36.62 -12.64
C THR A 551 8.47 36.04 -11.31
N VAL A 552 9.43 35.10 -11.32
CA VAL A 552 10.01 34.52 -10.10
C VAL A 552 10.87 35.55 -9.35
N ASP A 553 11.61 36.40 -10.07
CA ASP A 553 12.44 37.46 -9.46
C ASP A 553 11.58 38.59 -8.85
N GLU A 554 10.46 38.90 -9.50
CA GLU A 554 9.46 39.87 -9.01
C GLU A 554 8.73 39.35 -7.76
N LEU A 555 8.40 38.05 -7.73
CA LEU A 555 7.85 37.39 -6.55
C LEU A 555 8.86 37.34 -5.39
N ALA A 556 10.14 37.11 -5.68
CA ALA A 556 11.21 37.11 -4.68
C ALA A 556 11.49 38.50 -4.09
N GLN A 557 11.29 39.58 -4.85
CA GLN A 557 11.38 40.95 -4.35
C GLN A 557 10.17 41.33 -3.48
N SER A 558 8.96 40.97 -3.90
CA SER A 558 7.71 41.21 -3.16
C SER A 558 7.72 40.64 -1.73
N TRP A 559 8.37 39.49 -1.53
CA TRP A 559 8.46 38.84 -0.22
C TRP A 559 9.54 39.42 0.71
N ARG A 560 10.57 40.08 0.17
CA ARG A 560 11.61 40.75 0.98
C ARG A 560 11.13 42.07 1.59
N ASP A 561 10.16 42.73 0.95
CA ASP A 561 9.64 44.04 1.35
C ASP A 561 8.40 43.96 2.28
N LEU A 562 8.01 42.76 2.73
CA LEU A 562 6.95 42.61 3.73
C LEU A 562 7.40 43.22 5.07
N PRO A 563 6.66 44.20 5.64
CA PRO A 563 7.05 44.87 6.88
C PRO A 563 6.72 44.00 8.10
N LEU A 564 7.49 42.92 8.26
CA LEU A 564 7.35 41.97 9.37
C LEU A 564 7.63 42.63 10.74
N GLU A 565 8.39 43.72 10.76
CA GLU A 565 8.61 44.55 11.97
C GLU A 565 7.31 45.11 12.56
N GLY A 566 6.32 45.42 11.70
CA GLY A 566 5.01 45.91 12.16
C GLY A 566 4.21 44.83 12.88
N VAL A 567 4.28 43.59 12.39
CA VAL A 567 3.55 42.43 12.94
C VAL A 567 4.11 42.03 14.30
N VAL A 568 5.45 42.01 14.44
CA VAL A 568 6.13 41.71 15.71
C VAL A 568 5.81 42.78 16.76
N THR A 569 5.87 44.07 16.40
CA THR A 569 5.53 45.18 17.30
C THR A 569 4.07 45.11 17.79
N GLN A 570 3.15 44.69 16.92
CA GLN A 570 1.73 44.60 17.25
C GLN A 570 1.41 43.37 18.13
N ALA A 571 2.13 42.27 17.91
CA ALA A 571 2.07 41.09 18.78
C ALA A 571 2.65 41.36 20.18
N GLU A 572 3.73 42.13 20.29
CA GLU A 572 4.32 42.54 21.57
C GLU A 572 3.37 43.43 22.39
N SER A 573 2.70 44.38 21.73
CA SER A 573 1.69 45.24 22.36
C SER A 573 0.49 44.43 22.88
N PHE A 574 0.06 43.42 22.11
CA PHE A 574 -1.00 42.50 22.52
C PHE A 574 -0.58 41.64 23.72
N LEU A 575 0.64 41.10 23.72
CA LEU A 575 1.16 40.30 24.83
C LEU A 575 1.38 41.13 26.09
N ALA A 576 1.86 42.35 25.98
CA ALA A 576 1.98 43.27 27.12
C ALA A 576 0.60 43.59 27.72
N THR A 577 -0.43 43.72 26.88
CA THR A 577 -1.82 43.92 27.31
C THR A 577 -2.38 42.67 27.99
N ALA A 578 -2.07 41.47 27.47
CA ALA A 578 -2.50 40.20 28.05
C ALA A 578 -1.82 39.92 29.41
N ASP A 579 -0.52 40.19 29.54
CA ASP A 579 0.23 40.02 30.79
C ASP A 579 -0.28 40.93 31.91
N SER A 580 -0.67 42.16 31.56
CA SER A 580 -1.37 43.11 32.45
C SER A 580 -2.71 42.56 32.98
N VAL A 581 -3.48 41.86 32.14
CA VAL A 581 -4.78 41.27 32.52
C VAL A 581 -4.62 39.99 33.35
N LEU A 582 -3.57 39.20 33.07
CA LEU A 582 -3.24 37.98 33.81
C LEU A 582 -2.59 38.26 35.18
N GLY A 583 -2.01 39.44 35.36
CA GLY A 583 -1.45 39.90 36.63
C GLY A 583 -2.48 40.37 37.68
N ASP A 584 -3.77 40.54 37.31
CA ASP A 584 -4.83 40.91 38.29
C ASP A 584 -5.08 39.72 39.24
N PRO A 585 -5.05 39.91 40.58
CA PRO A 585 -5.33 38.85 41.56
C PRO A 585 -6.68 38.13 41.36
N ARG A 586 -7.62 38.72 40.60
CA ARG A 586 -8.94 38.16 40.28
C ARG A 586 -8.96 37.20 39.08
N THR A 587 -7.90 37.09 38.28
CA THR A 587 -7.87 36.25 37.06
C THR A 587 -7.14 34.91 37.24
N ARG A 588 -6.73 34.54 38.47
CA ARG A 588 -5.99 33.30 38.83
C ARG A 588 -6.76 31.97 38.64
N GLN A 589 -7.95 31.98 38.03
CA GLN A 589 -8.74 30.78 37.74
C GLN A 589 -8.77 30.44 36.25
N LEU A 590 -7.97 31.10 35.42
CA LEU A 590 -7.90 30.80 33.99
C LEU A 590 -7.34 29.38 33.75
N PRO A 591 -7.91 28.61 32.80
CA PRO A 591 -7.46 27.27 32.44
C PRO A 591 -5.98 27.21 32.04
N ALA A 592 -5.30 26.12 32.39
CA ALA A 592 -3.88 25.86 32.06
C ALA A 592 -3.57 25.96 30.55
N ASP A 593 -4.57 25.71 29.71
CA ASP A 593 -4.45 25.76 28.25
C ASP A 593 -4.17 27.18 27.73
N ILE A 594 -4.68 28.22 28.41
CA ILE A 594 -4.46 29.62 28.02
C ILE A 594 -3.02 30.05 28.34
N SER A 595 -2.46 29.61 29.47
CA SER A 595 -1.03 29.81 29.77
C SER A 595 -0.14 29.06 28.79
N SER A 596 -0.49 27.82 28.44
CA SER A 596 0.28 27.02 27.47
C SER A 596 0.26 27.65 26.07
N ALA A 597 -0.87 28.20 25.65
CA ALA A 597 -0.99 28.90 24.37
C ALA A 597 -0.12 30.17 24.35
N LEU A 598 -0.07 30.93 25.44
CA LEU A 598 0.75 32.14 25.55
C LEU A 598 2.24 31.84 25.60
N ASP A 599 2.65 30.76 26.27
CA ASP A 599 4.04 30.32 26.30
C ASP A 599 4.50 29.81 24.92
N SER A 600 3.62 29.12 24.18
CA SER A 600 3.88 28.73 22.79
C SER A 600 4.04 29.95 21.88
N LEU A 601 3.24 30.99 22.09
CA LEU A 601 3.29 32.24 21.31
C LEU A 601 4.57 33.05 21.61
N ARG A 602 5.03 33.04 22.87
CA ARG A 602 6.32 33.61 23.27
C ARG A 602 7.50 32.87 22.63
N ALA A 603 7.48 31.54 22.62
CA ALA A 603 8.52 30.74 21.98
C ALA A 603 8.63 31.01 20.46
N VAL A 604 7.51 31.16 19.76
CA VAL A 604 7.48 31.50 18.33
C VAL A 604 8.02 32.91 18.06
N LEU A 605 7.74 33.87 18.95
CA LEU A 605 8.25 35.24 18.83
C LEU A 605 9.75 35.33 19.14
N ASP A 606 10.26 34.53 20.07
CA ASP A 606 11.69 34.44 20.35
C ASP A 606 12.45 33.80 19.17
N GLU A 607 11.92 32.73 18.57
CA GLU A 607 12.49 32.13 17.34
C GLU A 607 12.49 33.10 16.14
N ALA A 608 11.46 33.96 16.04
CA ALA A 608 11.38 35.00 15.03
C ALA A 608 12.37 36.16 15.27
N ARG A 609 12.63 36.51 16.54
CA ARG A 609 13.63 37.52 16.94
C ARG A 609 15.06 37.04 16.72
N ASP A 610 15.34 35.75 16.92
CA ASP A 610 16.66 35.16 16.74
C ASP A 610 17.05 34.96 15.25
N GLY A 611 16.17 35.33 14.32
CA GLY A 611 16.45 35.34 12.88
C GLY A 611 16.52 33.95 12.23
N SER A 612 16.25 32.90 13.00
CA SER A 612 16.34 31.48 12.62
C SER A 612 15.33 31.11 11.52
N LEU A 613 14.11 31.67 11.58
CA LEU A 613 13.09 31.48 10.54
C LEU A 613 13.48 32.06 9.18
N ILE A 614 14.12 33.24 9.18
CA ILE A 614 14.61 33.91 7.96
C ILE A 614 15.83 33.16 7.40
N ALA A 615 16.72 32.68 8.28
CA ALA A 615 17.87 31.86 7.90
C ALA A 615 17.45 30.51 7.29
N ASN A 616 16.44 29.84 7.87
CA ASN A 616 15.91 28.58 7.36
C ASN A 616 15.19 28.75 6.02
N ALA A 617 14.42 29.84 5.84
CA ALA A 617 13.80 30.17 4.55
C ALA A 617 14.84 30.48 3.46
N ASN A 618 15.88 31.24 3.79
CA ASN A 618 16.99 31.53 2.87
C ASN A 618 17.80 30.28 2.53
N SER A 619 17.99 29.37 3.49
CA SER A 619 18.67 28.08 3.27
C SER A 619 17.85 27.12 2.39
N ALA A 620 16.52 27.11 2.56
CA ALA A 620 15.60 26.37 1.71
C ALA A 620 15.59 26.90 0.28
N LEU A 621 15.55 28.23 0.09
CA LEU A 621 15.63 28.88 -1.22
C LEU A 621 16.98 28.66 -1.90
N ALA A 622 18.10 28.73 -1.15
CA ALA A 622 19.42 28.41 -1.67
C ALA A 622 19.58 26.93 -2.02
N SER A 623 18.84 26.03 -1.36
CA SER A 623 18.82 24.61 -1.69
C SER A 623 17.96 24.33 -2.92
N ALA A 624 16.83 25.03 -3.08
CA ALA A 624 15.99 24.97 -4.27
C ALA A 624 16.70 25.53 -5.52
N SER A 625 17.42 26.64 -5.40
CA SER A 625 18.24 27.21 -6.48
C SER A 625 19.38 26.27 -6.89
N ARG A 626 20.10 25.68 -5.93
CA ARG A 626 21.13 24.67 -6.23
C ARG A 626 20.57 23.42 -6.91
N ALA A 627 19.38 22.97 -6.51
CA ALA A 627 18.71 21.85 -7.15
C ALA A 627 18.30 22.18 -8.60
N ALA A 628 17.82 23.41 -8.84
CA ALA A 628 17.50 23.89 -10.19
C ALA A 628 18.75 24.00 -11.08
N ASP A 629 19.88 24.49 -10.55
CA ASP A 629 21.16 24.55 -11.27
C ASP A 629 21.72 23.15 -11.59
N GLN A 630 21.60 22.22 -10.64
CA GLN A 630 21.99 20.82 -10.86
C GLN A 630 21.12 20.13 -11.90
N LEU A 631 19.82 20.43 -11.91
CA LEU A 631 18.89 19.94 -12.92
C LEU A 631 19.21 20.52 -14.30
N ALA A 632 19.46 21.82 -14.40
CA ALA A 632 19.90 22.49 -15.65
C ALA A 632 21.21 21.88 -16.19
N THR A 633 22.19 21.65 -15.30
CA THR A 633 23.47 21.00 -15.64
C THR A 633 23.27 19.54 -16.09
N ALA A 634 22.33 18.80 -15.48
CA ALA A 634 21.99 17.44 -15.91
C ALA A 634 21.29 17.41 -17.28
N THR A 635 20.52 18.45 -17.60
CA THR A 635 19.83 18.60 -18.90
C THR A 635 20.82 18.92 -20.02
N ASP A 636 21.85 19.73 -19.75
CA ASP A 636 22.95 20.04 -20.68
C ASP A 636 23.82 18.82 -21.03
N GLY A 637 23.82 17.77 -20.18
CA GLY A 637 24.51 16.50 -20.43
C GLY A 637 23.77 15.54 -21.36
N LEU A 638 22.47 15.76 -21.62
CA LEU A 638 21.63 14.85 -22.42
C LEU A 638 22.10 14.69 -23.88
N PRO A 639 22.59 15.73 -24.58
CA PRO A 639 23.16 15.57 -25.91
C PRO A 639 24.43 14.71 -25.90
N ALA A 640 25.28 14.84 -24.87
CA ALA A 640 26.49 14.03 -24.72
C ALA A 640 26.16 12.58 -24.36
N LEU A 641 25.14 12.36 -23.53
CA LEU A 641 24.62 11.03 -23.19
C LEU A 641 24.01 10.35 -24.42
N SER A 642 23.25 11.08 -25.23
CA SER A 642 22.72 10.62 -26.53
C SER A 642 23.84 10.23 -27.49
N ALA A 643 24.91 11.03 -27.57
CA ALA A 643 26.09 10.71 -28.38
C ALA A 643 26.82 9.46 -27.86
N GLN A 644 26.94 9.28 -26.54
CA GLN A 644 27.53 8.09 -25.92
C GLN A 644 26.67 6.84 -26.13
N VAL A 645 25.35 6.95 -26.03
CA VAL A 645 24.42 5.84 -26.33
C VAL A 645 24.48 5.46 -27.81
N ASN A 646 24.54 6.44 -28.73
CA ASN A 646 24.74 6.15 -30.15
C ASN A 646 26.11 5.49 -30.42
N ALA A 647 27.18 5.96 -29.78
CA ALA A 647 28.49 5.32 -29.88
C ALA A 647 28.47 3.89 -29.34
N LEU A 648 27.77 3.65 -28.22
CA LEU A 648 27.61 2.33 -27.62
C LEU A 648 26.78 1.40 -28.52
N VAL A 649 25.75 1.91 -29.18
CA VAL A 649 24.93 1.15 -30.14
C VAL A 649 25.73 0.77 -31.39
N VAL A 650 26.57 1.68 -31.91
CA VAL A 650 27.46 1.41 -33.05
C VAL A 650 28.55 0.41 -32.66
N GLN A 651 29.13 0.54 -31.47
CA GLN A 651 30.15 -0.37 -30.95
C GLN A 651 29.57 -1.76 -30.63
N ALA A 652 28.35 -1.82 -30.09
CA ALA A 652 27.61 -3.06 -29.92
C ALA A 652 27.30 -3.70 -31.27
N GLY A 653 26.83 -2.95 -32.27
CA GLY A 653 26.59 -3.45 -33.63
C GLY A 653 27.85 -4.00 -34.32
N GLY A 654 29.01 -3.38 -34.09
CA GLY A 654 30.30 -3.85 -34.59
C GLY A 654 30.82 -5.10 -33.88
N THR A 655 30.47 -5.30 -32.61
CA THR A 655 30.85 -6.48 -31.82
C THR A 655 29.89 -7.65 -32.07
N LEU A 656 28.60 -7.37 -32.28
CA LEU A 656 27.54 -8.34 -32.56
C LEU A 656 27.61 -8.96 -33.96
N SER A 657 28.24 -8.31 -34.93
CA SER A 657 28.49 -8.90 -36.26
C SER A 657 29.60 -9.97 -36.25
N SER A 658 30.33 -10.10 -35.14
CA SER A 658 31.38 -11.12 -34.94
C SER A 658 30.95 -12.34 -34.11
N PHE A 659 29.72 -12.38 -33.59
CA PHE A 659 29.22 -13.48 -32.78
C PHE A 659 28.10 -14.25 -33.48
N ASP A 660 28.40 -15.50 -33.81
CA ASP A 660 27.47 -16.48 -34.38
C ASP A 660 26.53 -17.09 -33.32
N GLU A 661 25.41 -17.60 -33.82
CA GLU A 661 24.11 -17.94 -33.22
C GLU A 661 24.04 -18.58 -31.81
N ASN A 662 23.30 -17.93 -30.90
CA ASN A 662 22.57 -18.62 -29.82
C ASN A 662 21.19 -17.96 -29.57
N ALA A 663 20.12 -18.73 -29.79
CA ALA A 663 18.74 -18.24 -29.95
C ALA A 663 18.01 -17.75 -28.67
N SER A 664 18.60 -17.87 -27.48
CA SER A 664 18.00 -17.35 -26.22
C SER A 664 18.32 -15.87 -26.00
N LEU A 665 19.59 -15.50 -26.18
CA LEU A 665 20.08 -14.16 -25.88
C LEU A 665 19.47 -13.10 -26.81
N MET A 666 19.16 -13.47 -28.06
CA MET A 666 18.47 -12.59 -29.01
C MET A 666 17.01 -12.31 -28.63
N ARG A 667 16.34 -13.23 -27.90
CA ARG A 667 14.98 -13.01 -27.38
C ARG A 667 15.00 -12.08 -26.17
N ASP A 668 15.95 -12.30 -25.26
CA ASP A 668 16.11 -11.48 -24.06
C ASP A 668 16.56 -10.07 -24.44
N LEU A 669 17.43 -9.92 -25.45
CA LEU A 669 17.84 -8.62 -25.99
C LEU A 669 16.67 -7.89 -26.67
N ARG A 670 15.78 -8.60 -27.40
CA ARG A 670 14.57 -8.00 -27.98
C ARG A 670 13.58 -7.55 -26.90
N LEU A 671 13.49 -8.28 -25.78
CA LEU A 671 12.65 -7.88 -24.64
C LEU A 671 13.25 -6.68 -23.91
N ALA A 672 14.57 -6.66 -23.70
CA ALA A 672 15.29 -5.54 -23.11
C ALA A 672 15.17 -4.28 -23.98
N LEU A 673 15.38 -4.38 -25.30
CA LEU A 673 15.21 -3.25 -26.22
C LEU A 673 13.77 -2.72 -26.25
N ARG A 674 12.77 -3.61 -26.12
CA ARG A 674 11.36 -3.21 -26.03
C ARG A 674 11.05 -2.50 -24.71
N GLN A 675 11.61 -2.98 -23.59
CA GLN A 675 11.50 -2.31 -22.29
C GLN A 675 12.21 -0.95 -22.26
N VAL A 676 13.39 -0.84 -22.86
CA VAL A 676 14.10 0.44 -23.01
C VAL A 676 13.28 1.42 -23.85
N ASN A 677 12.65 0.97 -24.93
CA ASN A 677 11.80 1.82 -25.75
C ASN A 677 10.50 2.23 -25.03
N SER A 678 9.90 1.34 -24.24
CA SER A 678 8.76 1.67 -23.37
C SER A 678 9.14 2.66 -22.26
N ALA A 679 10.33 2.50 -21.66
CA ALA A 679 10.84 3.44 -20.66
C ALA A 679 11.12 4.82 -21.26
N ALA A 680 11.73 4.87 -22.46
CA ALA A 680 11.95 6.12 -23.19
C ALA A 680 10.62 6.80 -23.56
N THR A 681 9.60 6.03 -23.95
CA THR A 681 8.26 6.57 -24.23
C THR A 681 7.61 7.11 -22.95
N ALA A 682 7.68 6.39 -21.83
CA ALA A 682 7.13 6.83 -20.55
C ALA A 682 7.83 8.10 -20.02
N ILE A 683 9.15 8.21 -20.18
CA ILE A 683 9.91 9.42 -19.83
C ILE A 683 9.48 10.60 -20.72
N ASN A 684 9.25 10.38 -22.01
CA ASN A 684 8.79 11.41 -22.93
C ASN A 684 7.34 11.85 -22.64
N ASP A 685 6.47 10.91 -22.26
CA ASP A 685 5.09 11.20 -21.85
C ASP A 685 5.05 11.94 -20.51
N LEU A 686 5.93 11.59 -19.57
CA LEU A 686 6.13 12.32 -18.31
C LEU A 686 6.64 13.73 -18.57
N ALA A 687 7.65 13.90 -19.42
CA ALA A 687 8.19 15.20 -19.80
C ALA A 687 7.09 16.09 -20.42
N ARG A 688 6.29 15.55 -21.35
CA ARG A 688 5.14 16.26 -21.95
C ARG A 688 4.03 16.55 -20.95
N ALA A 689 3.79 15.68 -19.96
CA ALA A 689 2.81 15.90 -18.91
C ALA A 689 3.25 17.03 -17.96
N LEU A 690 4.54 17.05 -17.60
CA LEU A 690 5.16 18.10 -16.77
C LEU A 690 5.21 19.45 -17.51
N GLU A 691 5.51 19.44 -18.80
CA GLU A 691 5.48 20.63 -19.66
C GLU A 691 4.06 21.21 -19.81
N ARG A 692 3.04 20.34 -19.94
CA ARG A 692 1.64 20.76 -19.99
C ARG A 692 1.06 21.21 -18.64
N ARG A 693 1.60 20.74 -17.52
CA ARG A 693 1.06 21.01 -16.17
C ARG A 693 2.18 21.13 -15.14
N PRO A 694 2.97 22.22 -15.17
CA PRO A 694 4.09 22.41 -14.24
C PRO A 694 3.65 22.48 -12.77
N ASN A 695 2.42 22.93 -12.51
CA ASN A 695 1.84 23.01 -11.17
C ASN A 695 1.56 21.63 -10.51
N SER A 696 1.62 20.52 -11.27
CA SER A 696 1.44 19.16 -10.72
C SER A 696 2.51 18.77 -9.68
N ILE A 697 3.71 19.33 -9.80
CA ILE A 697 4.84 19.08 -8.89
C ILE A 697 4.60 19.67 -7.50
N LEU A 698 3.93 20.83 -7.41
CA LEU A 698 3.69 21.53 -6.14
C LEU A 698 2.40 21.09 -5.43
N PHE A 699 1.39 20.65 -6.19
CA PHE A 699 0.07 20.33 -5.65
C PHE A 699 -0.27 18.83 -5.69
N GLY A 700 0.63 17.97 -6.18
CA GLY A 700 0.47 16.52 -6.18
C GLY A 700 -0.73 16.01 -7.00
N ARG A 701 -1.15 16.76 -8.03
CA ARG A 701 -2.31 16.45 -8.88
C ARG A 701 -1.95 16.23 -10.34
#